data_AF-A0A7G8ZIZ1-F1
#
_entry.id   AF-A0A7G8ZIZ1-F1
#
_cell.length_a   1.000
_cell.length_b   1.000
_cell.length_c   1.000
_cell.angle_alpha   90.00
_cell.angle_beta   90.00
_cell.angle_gamma   90.00
#
_symmetry.space_group_name_H-M   'P 1'
#
loop_
_entity.id
_entity.type
_entity.pdbx_description
1 polymer ?
#
loop_
_entity_poly.entity_id
_entity_poly.type
_entity_poly.pdbx_seq_one_letter_code
_entity_poly.pdbx_strand_id
1 'polypeptide(L)'
;MHRLLIAGVAIATMPSLAFADNMFGGVSVTADSGGDTRIMFESLNPEIMRMNVGDRVSLNFGPGYEAELDRIEDQALGSRVWVGRLADHTIHNRVLITQTNGFVFGRIQTEDGLWMIIPEANGHRIMQMPEGGERLQNPNDVLIPNYDLVVQEGRERVAEAGETIAEAVPVGSNGIVDIAVFYSQSFSARWGLATGGRVQYLMAVLDQALIDSDTGLRARLVHLDSVTLNNDAANQSETLNNLSGNPNGDTPVTQDLTALRAAGVTYGADLVAILQRSLTGQSSCGLAWGIGQPASNGVINQNSRDFGYSVSADWITDTDNPVGQFSLCSDVTFAHEIGHNLGFAHNVEDAGGAPTGGVRTFAHGHRVDCTFGTIMAYSSGGGVTCPPGAPNGPGGEAEALYFSNPDINLCPNGAACGIAAPPGQELIASAEVDGVNTNDPADNARAAREESLNVVNFRAEAPRVVSAVLPITRSVQNGTAATAFATIINPLPTGTTATGCGLRLAGATPAQFSYQTTTPANALSGAANTPADIVAGGAQNFVFSVTSAAEFIDNVGTPGFRPSANSESDLFIEAFCGNRRSAEYTLGLNSLTFRSTAAGSADIVALAATLPANPGWVIVPTTGNFVGVFSVAISNVGNAGNLVVSADTGGRTLAINNIEICPTDAGGFCTTPRAATQNVAVGANGTATFGVFVRGTGAAIANDPARNRVFVRFAEGGNAVGATSVAVRTE
;
A
#
# COMPACT_ATOMS: atom_id res chain seq x y z
N MET A 1 -31.83 5.17 59.73
CA MET A 1 -30.45 4.69 59.99
C MET A 1 -30.05 3.88 58.76
N HIS A 2 -29.07 4.15 57.91
CA HIS A 2 -28.09 5.21 57.65
C HIS A 2 -28.03 5.26 56.10
N ARG A 3 -28.28 6.41 55.45
CA ARG A 3 -27.95 6.60 54.03
C ARG A 3 -26.67 7.42 53.96
N LEU A 4 -25.59 6.77 53.52
CA LEU A 4 -24.26 7.36 53.34
C LEU A 4 -24.26 8.29 52.13
N LEU A 5 -23.67 9.48 52.31
CA LEU A 5 -23.18 10.34 51.24
C LEU A 5 -21.96 9.68 50.57
N ILE A 6 -21.93 9.68 49.24
CA ILE A 6 -20.68 9.51 48.47
C ILE A 6 -20.51 10.78 47.64
N ALA A 7 -19.44 11.50 47.93
CA ALA A 7 -18.99 12.68 47.20
C ALA A 7 -18.44 12.24 45.83
N GLY A 8 -18.92 12.88 44.77
CA GLY A 8 -18.38 12.72 43.42
C GLY A 8 -17.00 13.37 43.33
N VAL A 9 -15.99 12.56 43.02
CA VAL A 9 -14.66 13.02 42.63
C VAL A 9 -14.75 13.52 41.18
N ALA A 10 -14.44 14.80 40.97
CA ALA A 10 -14.28 15.37 39.65
C ALA A 10 -13.11 14.68 38.93
N ILE A 11 -13.41 13.96 37.86
CA ILE A 11 -12.41 13.44 36.93
C ILE A 11 -11.86 14.65 36.18
N ALA A 12 -10.60 15.00 36.45
CA ALA A 12 -9.87 15.94 35.64
C ALA A 12 -9.69 15.33 34.24
N THR A 13 -10.41 15.88 33.26
CA THR A 13 -10.21 15.61 31.84
C THR A 13 -8.77 15.99 31.50
N MET A 14 -7.95 14.99 31.13
CA MET A 14 -6.66 15.27 30.52
C MET A 14 -6.88 16.06 29.22
N PRO A 15 -6.01 17.02 28.87
CA PRO A 15 -6.15 17.74 27.62
C PRO A 15 -5.99 16.73 26.47
N SER A 16 -7.02 16.63 25.63
CA SER A 16 -6.90 15.99 24.33
C SER A 16 -5.75 16.68 23.58
N LEU A 17 -4.77 15.90 23.12
CA LEU A 17 -3.84 16.39 22.11
C LEU A 17 -4.69 16.94 20.96
N ALA A 18 -4.51 18.22 20.63
CA ALA A 18 -5.19 18.80 19.48
C ALA A 18 -4.65 18.10 18.23
N PHE A 19 -5.48 17.28 17.59
CA PHE A 19 -5.15 16.66 16.31
C PHE A 19 -5.10 17.73 15.22
N ALA A 20 -4.53 17.38 14.07
CA ALA A 20 -4.45 18.28 12.93
C ALA A 20 -5.85 18.76 12.50
N ASP A 21 -6.09 20.07 12.51
CA ASP A 21 -7.33 20.66 11.98
C ASP A 21 -7.46 20.42 10.47
N ASN A 22 -6.32 20.30 9.76
CA ASN A 22 -6.21 20.18 8.32
C ASN A 22 -5.44 18.93 7.90
N MET A 23 -5.93 18.22 6.88
CA MET A 23 -5.33 17.02 6.32
C MET A 23 -4.04 17.31 5.56
N PHE A 24 -4.06 18.34 4.71
CA PHE A 24 -2.93 18.68 3.85
C PHE A 24 -2.17 19.92 4.37
N GLY A 25 -0.85 19.80 4.50
CA GLY A 25 0.03 20.91 4.84
C GLY A 25 0.46 21.69 3.59
N GLY A 26 0.59 23.02 3.72
CA GLY A 26 1.12 23.87 2.65
C GLY A 26 0.23 23.96 1.41
N VAL A 27 -1.10 23.88 1.58
CA VAL A 27 -2.03 23.98 0.44
C VAL A 27 -1.88 25.34 -0.25
N SER A 28 -1.71 25.31 -1.57
CA SER A 28 -1.64 26.49 -2.42
C SER A 28 -2.45 26.28 -3.68
N VAL A 29 -3.02 27.37 -4.18
CA VAL A 29 -3.83 27.38 -5.40
C VAL A 29 -3.15 28.33 -6.39
N THR A 30 -2.74 27.81 -7.53
CA THR A 30 -2.03 28.58 -8.56
C THR A 30 -2.80 28.56 -9.86
N ALA A 31 -2.84 29.69 -10.56
CA ALA A 31 -3.36 29.74 -11.92
C ALA A 31 -2.27 29.23 -12.88
N ASP A 32 -2.58 28.20 -13.67
CA ASP A 32 -1.69 27.75 -14.74
C ASP A 32 -1.75 28.72 -15.92
N SER A 33 -0.72 28.68 -16.78
CA SER A 33 -0.56 29.51 -17.97
C SER A 33 -1.73 29.42 -18.96
N GLY A 34 -2.55 28.36 -18.89
CA GLY A 34 -3.78 28.15 -19.66
C GLY A 34 -5.07 28.70 -19.01
N GLY A 35 -5.02 29.20 -17.77
CA GLY A 35 -6.19 29.68 -17.02
C GLY A 35 -6.80 28.67 -16.05
N ASP A 36 -6.36 27.40 -16.07
CA ASP A 36 -6.81 26.36 -15.14
C ASP A 36 -6.23 26.56 -13.74
N THR A 37 -7.04 26.23 -12.72
CA THR A 37 -6.64 26.34 -11.32
C THR A 37 -5.99 25.04 -10.85
N ARG A 38 -4.73 25.09 -10.41
CA ARG A 38 -4.00 23.96 -9.84
C ARG A 38 -3.95 24.03 -8.32
N ILE A 39 -4.45 22.99 -7.66
CA ILE A 39 -4.41 22.83 -6.19
C ILE A 39 -3.21 21.95 -5.84
N MET A 40 -2.27 22.50 -5.11
CA MET A 40 -1.05 21.83 -4.67
C MET A 40 -0.98 21.75 -3.15
N PHE A 41 -0.31 20.73 -2.62
CA PHE A 41 0.07 20.68 -1.20
C PHE A 41 1.46 20.07 -1.03
N GLU A 42 2.14 20.39 0.08
CA GLU A 42 3.52 19.98 0.33
C GLU A 42 3.60 18.57 0.91
N SER A 43 2.80 18.27 1.93
CA SER A 43 2.75 16.95 2.58
C SER A 43 1.41 16.70 3.26
N LEU A 44 1.14 15.44 3.61
CA LEU A 44 0.13 15.15 4.64
C LEU A 44 0.61 15.71 5.99
N ASN A 45 -0.32 16.16 6.80
CA ASN A 45 -0.02 16.55 8.17
C ASN A 45 0.41 15.29 8.97
N PRO A 46 1.53 15.31 9.72
CA PRO A 46 2.09 14.13 10.37
C PRO A 46 1.15 13.39 11.35
N GLU A 47 0.11 14.05 11.87
CA GLU A 47 -0.86 13.44 12.78
C GLU A 47 -1.95 12.63 12.06
N ILE A 48 -2.12 12.78 10.73
CA ILE A 48 -3.20 12.11 9.98
C ILE A 48 -3.09 10.58 10.06
N MET A 49 -1.87 10.05 9.98
CA MET A 49 -1.62 8.61 10.10
C MET A 49 -1.57 8.11 11.57
N ARG A 50 -2.07 8.91 12.52
CA ARG A 50 -2.15 8.61 13.96
C ARG A 50 -3.54 8.89 14.56
N MET A 51 -4.50 9.31 13.73
CA MET A 51 -5.88 9.54 14.14
C MET A 51 -6.54 8.25 14.62
N ASN A 52 -7.59 8.39 15.44
CA ASN A 52 -8.43 7.30 15.91
C ASN A 52 -9.71 7.20 15.07
N VAL A 53 -10.29 6.01 14.98
CA VAL A 53 -11.55 5.78 14.27
C VAL A 53 -12.63 6.73 14.80
N GLY A 54 -13.34 7.40 13.89
CA GLY A 54 -14.34 8.43 14.19
C GLY A 54 -13.79 9.85 14.33
N ASP A 55 -12.47 10.04 14.39
CA ASP A 55 -11.88 11.39 14.36
C ASP A 55 -12.18 12.06 13.01
N ARG A 56 -12.45 13.37 13.05
CA ARG A 56 -12.73 14.21 11.88
C ARG A 56 -11.55 15.10 11.55
N VAL A 57 -11.41 15.46 10.26
CA VAL A 57 -10.37 16.36 9.77
C VAL A 57 -10.86 17.15 8.57
N SER A 58 -10.46 18.42 8.47
CA SER A 58 -10.71 19.21 7.26
C SER A 58 -9.83 18.74 6.11
N LEU A 59 -10.42 18.50 4.94
CA LEU A 59 -9.65 18.28 3.71
C LEU A 59 -9.03 19.57 3.18
N ASN A 60 -9.42 20.74 3.68
CA ASN A 60 -8.77 22.03 3.45
C ASN A 60 -8.42 22.37 1.98
N PHE A 61 -9.22 21.87 1.03
CA PHE A 61 -9.28 22.25 -0.38
C PHE A 61 -10.75 22.33 -0.86
N GLY A 62 -10.95 22.85 -2.07
CA GLY A 62 -12.29 22.93 -2.68
C GLY A 62 -13.26 23.78 -1.84
N PRO A 63 -14.54 23.40 -1.72
CA PRO A 63 -15.52 24.11 -0.90
C PRO A 63 -15.32 23.97 0.62
N GLY A 64 -14.31 23.21 1.08
CA GLY A 64 -14.05 22.99 2.50
C GLY A 64 -14.73 21.74 3.04
N TYR A 65 -14.39 20.58 2.47
CA TYR A 65 -14.86 19.28 2.92
C TYR A 65 -14.28 18.87 4.29
N GLU A 66 -15.05 18.09 5.04
CA GLU A 66 -14.57 17.35 6.23
C GLU A 66 -14.65 15.85 5.96
N ALA A 67 -13.64 15.11 6.43
CA ALA A 67 -13.61 13.65 6.37
C ALA A 67 -13.57 13.04 7.78
N GLU A 68 -14.19 11.88 7.93
CA GLU A 68 -14.21 11.07 9.15
C GLU A 68 -13.43 9.77 8.92
N LEU A 69 -12.56 9.41 9.86
CA LEU A 69 -11.71 8.24 9.74
C LEU A 69 -12.47 6.93 10.04
N ASP A 70 -12.37 5.95 9.16
CA ASP A 70 -12.88 4.59 9.38
C ASP A 70 -11.77 3.61 9.82
N ARG A 71 -10.60 3.63 9.17
CA ARG A 71 -9.42 2.84 9.59
C ARG A 71 -8.08 3.34 9.05
N ILE A 72 -7.02 3.04 9.77
CA ILE A 72 -5.63 3.14 9.30
C ILE A 72 -5.02 1.73 9.30
N GLU A 73 -4.31 1.37 8.24
CA GLU A 73 -3.58 0.11 8.15
C GLU A 73 -2.22 0.29 7.47
N ASP A 74 -1.24 -0.54 7.85
CA ASP A 74 0.06 -0.62 7.19
C ASP A 74 0.06 -1.84 6.25
N GLN A 75 0.37 -1.63 4.98
CA GLN A 75 0.58 -2.71 4.01
C GLN A 75 1.95 -3.38 4.21
N ALA A 76 2.06 -4.65 3.80
CA ALA A 76 3.25 -5.47 4.02
C ALA A 76 4.54 -4.89 3.41
N LEU A 77 4.45 -4.07 2.36
CA LEU A 77 5.60 -3.42 1.70
C LEU A 77 5.68 -1.90 1.96
N GLY A 78 5.05 -1.42 3.03
CA GLY A 78 5.38 -0.13 3.65
C GLY A 78 4.49 1.06 3.34
N SER A 79 3.45 0.90 2.55
CA SER A 79 2.40 1.91 2.44
C SER A 79 1.54 1.97 3.69
N ARG A 80 1.27 3.18 4.19
CA ARG A 80 0.24 3.43 5.21
C ARG A 80 -1.02 3.90 4.52
N VAL A 81 -2.14 3.24 4.78
CA VAL A 81 -3.43 3.49 4.14
C VAL A 81 -4.35 4.15 5.16
N TRP A 82 -4.88 5.32 4.82
CA TRP A 82 -5.92 6.03 5.54
C TRP A 82 -7.23 5.85 4.77
N VAL A 83 -8.22 5.23 5.41
CA VAL A 83 -9.55 5.01 4.84
C VAL A 83 -10.57 5.73 5.68
N GLY A 84 -11.36 6.58 5.05
CA GLY A 84 -12.47 7.28 5.67
C GLY A 84 -13.54 7.62 4.65
N ARG A 85 -14.40 8.57 5.00
CA ARG A 85 -15.46 9.07 4.14
C ARG A 85 -15.69 10.55 4.42
N LEU A 86 -16.39 11.25 3.54
CA LEU A 86 -16.87 12.59 3.89
C LEU A 86 -17.74 12.50 5.16
N ALA A 87 -17.53 13.43 6.09
CA ALA A 87 -18.26 13.48 7.33
C ALA A 87 -19.76 13.62 7.03
N ASP A 88 -20.60 12.95 7.83
CA ASP A 88 -22.06 12.95 7.70
C ASP A 88 -22.59 12.35 6.37
N HIS A 89 -21.72 11.76 5.55
CA HIS A 89 -22.07 11.02 4.34
C HIS A 89 -21.90 9.50 4.53
N THR A 90 -22.38 8.74 3.55
CA THR A 90 -22.19 7.29 3.48
C THR A 90 -20.81 6.96 2.91
N ILE A 91 -20.48 5.67 2.85
CA ILE A 91 -19.23 5.21 2.25
C ILE A 91 -19.17 5.41 0.72
N HIS A 92 -20.26 5.87 0.10
CA HIS A 92 -20.25 6.37 -1.28
C HIS A 92 -19.20 7.47 -1.47
N ASN A 93 -19.08 8.35 -0.47
CA ASN A 93 -18.12 9.45 -0.46
C ASN A 93 -16.79 9.03 0.15
N ARG A 94 -16.26 7.89 -0.33
CA ARG A 94 -15.04 7.26 0.15
C ARG A 94 -13.84 8.20 -0.02
N VAL A 95 -13.01 8.27 1.01
CA VAL A 95 -11.72 8.95 1.02
C VAL A 95 -10.66 7.89 1.28
N LEU A 96 -9.83 7.62 0.28
CA LEU A 96 -8.74 6.65 0.34
C LEU A 96 -7.43 7.37 0.06
N ILE A 97 -6.50 7.34 1.02
CA ILE A 97 -5.20 7.98 0.90
C ILE A 97 -4.13 6.99 1.30
N THR A 98 -3.06 6.92 0.52
CA THR A 98 -1.88 6.11 0.84
C THR A 98 -0.65 6.98 0.94
N GLN A 99 0.19 6.74 1.94
CA GLN A 99 1.49 7.37 2.10
C GLN A 99 2.59 6.31 2.10
N THR A 100 3.54 6.45 1.17
CA THR A 100 4.72 5.58 1.09
C THR A 100 5.95 6.44 0.85
N ASN A 101 6.98 6.33 1.72
CA ASN A 101 8.23 7.08 1.57
C ASN A 101 8.03 8.60 1.40
N GLY A 102 6.97 9.17 2.00
CA GLY A 102 6.62 10.59 1.89
C GLY A 102 5.75 10.95 0.67
N PHE A 103 5.58 10.05 -0.29
CA PHE A 103 4.69 10.24 -1.44
C PHE A 103 3.25 9.87 -1.08
N VAL A 104 2.31 10.70 -1.54
CA VAL A 104 0.89 10.56 -1.29
C VAL A 104 0.16 10.31 -2.59
N PHE A 105 -0.64 9.25 -2.60
CA PHE A 105 -1.66 9.00 -3.63
C PHE A 105 -3.02 8.93 -2.96
N GLY A 106 -4.08 9.27 -3.68
CA GLY A 106 -5.40 9.21 -3.10
C GLY A 106 -6.54 9.42 -4.08
N ARG A 107 -7.72 9.04 -3.61
CA ARG A 107 -9.02 9.19 -4.26
C ARG A 107 -10.02 9.68 -3.23
N ILE A 108 -10.72 10.75 -3.56
CA ILE A 108 -11.69 11.42 -2.70
C ILE A 108 -12.96 11.59 -3.52
N GLN A 109 -13.98 10.79 -3.21
CA GLN A 109 -15.28 10.90 -3.84
C GLN A 109 -16.11 11.95 -3.12
N THR A 110 -16.45 13.02 -3.83
CA THR A 110 -17.24 14.14 -3.31
C THR A 110 -18.48 14.37 -4.17
N GLU A 111 -19.37 15.27 -3.72
CA GLU A 111 -20.60 15.59 -4.45
C GLU A 111 -20.33 16.31 -5.79
N ASP A 112 -19.24 17.07 -5.90
CA ASP A 112 -18.83 17.76 -7.12
C ASP A 112 -17.94 16.91 -8.05
N GLY A 113 -17.67 15.67 -7.66
CA GLY A 113 -16.95 14.69 -8.47
C GLY A 113 -15.82 13.96 -7.75
N LEU A 114 -15.03 13.23 -8.53
CA LEU A 114 -13.89 12.47 -8.07
C LEU A 114 -12.63 13.34 -8.10
N TRP A 115 -12.01 13.55 -6.92
CA TRP A 115 -10.71 14.17 -6.78
C TRP A 115 -9.63 13.11 -6.62
N MET A 116 -8.54 13.25 -7.37
CA MET A 116 -7.36 12.42 -7.27
C MET A 116 -6.19 13.20 -6.67
N ILE A 117 -5.36 12.48 -5.93
CA ILE A 117 -4.11 12.97 -5.36
C ILE A 117 -2.96 12.21 -5.99
N ILE A 118 -1.99 12.96 -6.50
CA ILE A 118 -0.79 12.43 -7.12
C ILE A 118 0.44 13.22 -6.65
N PRO A 119 1.62 12.60 -6.58
CA PRO A 119 2.87 13.34 -6.53
C PRO A 119 3.07 14.17 -7.81
N GLU A 120 3.42 15.45 -7.63
CA GLU A 120 3.75 16.36 -8.73
C GLU A 120 4.64 17.49 -8.18
N ALA A 121 5.65 17.90 -8.95
CA ALA A 121 6.54 19.01 -8.57
C ALA A 121 7.14 18.83 -7.16
N ASN A 122 7.18 19.94 -6.42
CA ASN A 122 7.68 20.05 -5.06
C ASN A 122 6.67 19.56 -3.98
N GLY A 123 5.70 18.73 -4.36
CA GLY A 123 4.69 18.22 -3.44
C GLY A 123 3.72 17.29 -4.15
N HIS A 124 2.45 17.63 -4.07
CA HIS A 124 1.36 16.80 -4.56
C HIS A 124 0.28 17.67 -5.17
N ARG A 125 -0.34 17.20 -6.24
CA ARG A 125 -1.48 17.84 -6.88
C ARG A 125 -2.77 17.17 -6.42
N ILE A 126 -3.77 17.99 -6.13
CA ILE A 126 -5.17 17.57 -6.00
C ILE A 126 -5.87 18.02 -7.27
N MET A 127 -6.47 17.09 -8.00
CA MET A 127 -7.11 17.41 -9.27
C MET A 127 -8.35 16.56 -9.52
N GLN A 128 -9.35 17.16 -10.13
CA GLN A 128 -10.34 16.42 -10.91
C GLN A 128 -9.79 16.20 -12.32
N MET A 129 -10.36 15.22 -13.02
CA MET A 129 -10.09 15.11 -14.45
C MET A 129 -10.68 16.32 -15.20
N PRO A 130 -10.03 16.81 -16.27
CA PRO A 130 -10.59 17.87 -17.10
C PRO A 130 -11.96 17.51 -17.65
N GLU A 131 -12.80 18.52 -17.81
CA GLU A 131 -14.10 18.37 -18.48
C GLU A 131 -13.88 17.82 -19.91
N GLY A 132 -14.62 16.77 -20.27
CA GLY A 132 -14.45 16.07 -21.55
C GLY A 132 -13.32 15.04 -21.61
N GLY A 133 -12.68 14.72 -20.48
CA GLY A 133 -11.81 13.54 -20.38
C GLY A 133 -12.60 12.24 -20.57
N GLU A 134 -12.17 11.41 -21.52
CA GLU A 134 -12.78 10.11 -21.79
C GLU A 134 -11.93 8.98 -21.22
N ARG A 135 -12.59 7.93 -20.71
CA ARG A 135 -11.90 6.71 -20.32
C ARG A 135 -11.59 5.90 -21.57
N LEU A 136 -10.36 5.41 -21.69
CA LEU A 136 -10.08 4.39 -22.69
C LEU A 136 -10.75 3.10 -22.23
N GLN A 137 -11.76 2.67 -22.99
CA GLN A 137 -12.55 1.47 -22.71
C GLN A 137 -12.45 0.52 -23.90
N ASN A 138 -12.24 -0.75 -23.62
CA ASN A 138 -12.18 -1.77 -24.64
C ASN A 138 -12.88 -3.04 -24.12
N PRO A 139 -14.12 -3.33 -24.56
CA PRO A 139 -14.89 -4.48 -24.06
C PRO A 139 -14.24 -5.84 -24.35
N ASN A 140 -13.12 -5.89 -25.09
CA ASN A 140 -12.33 -7.09 -25.32
C ASN A 140 -11.04 -7.10 -24.48
N ASP A 141 -11.14 -6.79 -23.19
CA ASP A 141 -10.06 -6.83 -22.19
C ASP A 141 -10.06 -8.10 -21.32
N VAL A 142 -10.72 -9.16 -21.78
CA VAL A 142 -10.63 -10.50 -21.19
C VAL A 142 -10.23 -11.57 -22.20
N LEU A 143 -9.28 -12.43 -21.83
CA LEU A 143 -8.97 -13.68 -22.55
C LEU A 143 -9.63 -14.87 -21.85
N ILE A 144 -10.29 -15.71 -22.64
CA ILE A 144 -11.02 -16.88 -22.13
C ILE A 144 -10.08 -18.10 -22.04
N PRO A 145 -9.91 -18.72 -20.85
CA PRO A 145 -9.18 -19.97 -20.70
C PRO A 145 -9.77 -21.10 -21.55
N ASN A 146 -8.91 -21.95 -22.12
CA ASN A 146 -9.37 -23.17 -22.75
C ASN A 146 -9.94 -24.13 -21.67
N TYR A 147 -11.26 -24.27 -21.67
CA TYR A 147 -12.01 -25.02 -20.66
C TYR A 147 -11.58 -26.49 -20.52
N ASP A 148 -11.14 -27.12 -21.62
CA ASP A 148 -10.66 -28.51 -21.59
C ASP A 148 -9.35 -28.66 -20.78
N LEU A 149 -8.56 -27.61 -20.65
CA LEU A 149 -7.35 -27.61 -19.81
C LEU A 149 -7.68 -27.50 -18.30
N VAL A 150 -8.83 -26.94 -17.95
CA VAL A 150 -9.23 -26.65 -16.56
C VAL A 150 -10.08 -27.77 -15.94
N VAL A 151 -10.93 -28.45 -16.74
CA VAL A 151 -12.03 -29.30 -16.23
C VAL A 151 -11.83 -30.82 -16.35
N GLN A 152 -10.71 -31.32 -16.89
CA GLN A 152 -10.51 -32.77 -17.09
C GLN A 152 -10.58 -33.66 -15.81
N GLU A 153 -10.50 -33.13 -14.59
CA GLU A 153 -10.62 -33.93 -13.34
C GLU A 153 -11.64 -33.38 -12.29
N GLY A 154 -12.45 -32.37 -12.61
CA GLY A 154 -13.30 -31.67 -11.62
C GLY A 154 -14.79 -32.05 -11.59
N ARG A 155 -15.26 -32.85 -12.56
CA ARG A 155 -16.71 -33.08 -12.78
C ARG A 155 -17.45 -33.75 -11.62
N GLU A 156 -16.76 -34.47 -10.74
CA GLU A 156 -17.43 -35.29 -9.71
C GLU A 156 -17.83 -34.51 -8.44
N ARG A 157 -17.25 -33.34 -8.15
CA ARG A 157 -17.50 -32.63 -6.86
C ARG A 157 -18.64 -31.61 -6.87
N VAL A 158 -18.95 -31.01 -8.02
CA VAL A 158 -19.95 -29.92 -8.12
C VAL A 158 -21.39 -30.46 -8.02
N ALA A 159 -21.61 -31.74 -8.35
CA ALA A 159 -22.93 -32.35 -8.32
C ALA A 159 -23.50 -32.62 -6.90
N GLU A 160 -22.70 -32.47 -5.83
CA GLU A 160 -23.11 -32.78 -4.45
C GLU A 160 -23.29 -31.55 -3.53
N ALA A 161 -22.95 -30.33 -3.97
CA ALA A 161 -23.15 -29.13 -3.16
C ALA A 161 -24.62 -28.67 -3.26
N GLY A 162 -25.35 -28.74 -2.14
CA GLY A 162 -26.71 -28.22 -2.06
C GLY A 162 -26.76 -26.71 -2.30
N GLU A 163 -27.87 -26.25 -2.89
CA GLU A 163 -28.17 -24.86 -3.26
C GLU A 163 -28.36 -23.95 -2.03
N THR A 164 -27.27 -23.60 -1.34
CA THR A 164 -27.28 -22.50 -0.36
C THR A 164 -26.65 -21.27 -1.00
N ILE A 165 -27.46 -20.21 -1.16
CA ILE A 165 -27.00 -18.89 -1.61
C ILE A 165 -26.03 -18.33 -0.57
N ALA A 166 -24.82 -17.95 -0.98
CA ALA A 166 -23.82 -17.45 -0.05
C ALA A 166 -24.13 -16.01 0.42
N GLU A 167 -24.42 -15.85 1.71
CA GLU A 167 -24.62 -14.56 2.38
C GLU A 167 -23.29 -13.82 2.63
N ALA A 168 -23.36 -12.53 2.94
CA ALA A 168 -22.20 -11.75 3.37
C ALA A 168 -21.49 -12.40 4.57
N VAL A 169 -20.16 -12.39 4.53
CA VAL A 169 -19.30 -13.01 5.54
C VAL A 169 -18.32 -11.98 6.11
N PRO A 170 -17.74 -12.20 7.30
CA PRO A 170 -16.77 -11.28 7.87
C PRO A 170 -15.59 -11.00 6.91
N VAL A 171 -15.12 -9.76 6.91
CA VAL A 171 -13.99 -9.32 6.08
C VAL A 171 -12.78 -10.24 6.26
N GLY A 172 -12.27 -10.79 5.15
CA GLY A 172 -11.12 -11.69 5.11
C GLY A 172 -11.40 -13.14 5.55
N SER A 173 -12.64 -13.51 5.91
CA SER A 173 -12.94 -14.90 6.27
C SER A 173 -12.83 -15.88 5.10
N ASN A 174 -12.91 -15.38 3.86
CA ASN A 174 -12.67 -16.17 2.64
C ASN A 174 -11.19 -16.18 2.22
N GLY A 175 -10.30 -15.60 3.03
CA GLY A 175 -8.86 -15.58 2.78
C GLY A 175 -8.35 -14.28 2.17
N ILE A 176 -7.07 -14.30 1.82
CA ILE A 176 -6.33 -13.17 1.25
C ILE A 176 -5.75 -13.64 -0.08
N VAL A 177 -6.05 -12.92 -1.16
CA VAL A 177 -5.44 -13.12 -2.47
C VAL A 177 -4.05 -12.50 -2.44
N ASP A 178 -3.02 -13.34 -2.51
CA ASP A 178 -1.63 -12.89 -2.52
C ASP A 178 -1.20 -12.54 -3.95
N ILE A 179 -0.74 -11.30 -4.19
CA ILE A 179 -0.45 -10.78 -5.53
C ILE A 179 1.02 -10.38 -5.64
N ALA A 180 1.69 -10.82 -6.70
CA ALA A 180 2.98 -10.32 -7.12
C ALA A 180 2.79 -9.31 -8.26
N VAL A 181 3.32 -8.10 -8.11
CA VAL A 181 3.20 -7.06 -9.12
C VAL A 181 4.58 -6.69 -9.67
N PHE A 182 4.69 -6.67 -11.00
CA PHE A 182 5.86 -6.17 -11.70
C PHE A 182 5.53 -4.85 -12.38
N TYR A 183 6.45 -3.89 -12.40
CA TYR A 183 6.25 -2.61 -13.08
C TYR A 183 7.27 -2.42 -14.20
N SER A 184 6.81 -1.91 -15.34
CA SER A 184 7.67 -1.72 -16.51
C SER A 184 8.62 -0.52 -16.37
N GLN A 185 9.59 -0.44 -17.26
CA GLN A 185 10.55 0.66 -17.26
C GLN A 185 9.88 2.04 -17.47
N SER A 186 8.84 2.17 -18.29
CA SER A 186 8.11 3.42 -18.50
C SER A 186 7.27 3.83 -17.29
N PHE A 187 6.71 2.86 -16.57
CA PHE A 187 6.02 3.10 -15.31
C PHE A 187 6.99 3.68 -14.27
N SER A 188 8.15 3.04 -14.10
CA SER A 188 9.20 3.53 -13.20
C SER A 188 9.75 4.90 -13.63
N ALA A 189 9.91 5.11 -14.94
CA ALA A 189 10.34 6.41 -15.47
C ALA A 189 9.34 7.52 -15.13
N ARG A 190 8.04 7.23 -15.13
CA ARG A 190 7.00 8.19 -14.76
C ARG A 190 7.03 8.53 -13.27
N TRP A 191 7.13 7.53 -12.41
CA TRP A 191 6.89 7.73 -10.98
C TRP A 191 8.17 7.88 -10.14
N GLY A 192 9.33 7.50 -10.66
CA GLY A 192 10.60 7.55 -9.90
C GLY A 192 10.48 6.81 -8.56
N LEU A 193 10.90 7.42 -7.46
CA LEU A 193 10.74 6.80 -6.12
C LEU A 193 9.27 6.63 -5.68
N ALA A 194 8.31 7.32 -6.31
CA ALA A 194 6.89 7.12 -6.02
C ALA A 194 6.33 5.82 -6.62
N THR A 195 7.10 5.11 -7.46
CA THR A 195 6.71 3.86 -8.13
C THR A 195 6.12 2.85 -7.14
N GLY A 196 6.83 2.55 -6.06
CA GLY A 196 6.33 1.60 -5.05
C GLY A 196 5.12 2.10 -4.28
N GLY A 197 4.94 3.42 -4.17
CA GLY A 197 3.74 4.05 -3.64
C GLY A 197 2.53 3.92 -4.57
N ARG A 198 2.72 4.12 -5.88
CA ARG A 198 1.64 3.99 -6.88
C ARG A 198 1.11 2.56 -6.94
N VAL A 199 1.99 1.55 -6.96
CA VAL A 199 1.54 0.15 -6.94
C VAL A 199 0.75 -0.18 -5.68
N GLN A 200 1.25 0.25 -4.52
CA GLN A 200 0.57 0.02 -3.24
C GLN A 200 -0.75 0.79 -3.11
N TYR A 201 -0.87 1.96 -3.75
CA TYR A 201 -2.13 2.67 -3.91
C TYR A 201 -3.15 1.84 -4.71
N LEU A 202 -2.78 1.32 -5.88
CA LEU A 202 -3.67 0.47 -6.69
C LEU A 202 -4.08 -0.81 -5.94
N MET A 203 -3.16 -1.38 -5.15
CA MET A 203 -3.48 -2.49 -4.24
C MET A 203 -4.47 -2.08 -3.14
N ALA A 204 -4.35 -0.87 -2.58
CA ALA A 204 -5.30 -0.35 -1.59
C ALA A 204 -6.70 -0.12 -2.21
N VAL A 205 -6.76 0.36 -3.45
CA VAL A 205 -8.01 0.52 -4.21
C VAL A 205 -8.70 -0.82 -4.39
N LEU A 206 -7.97 -1.85 -4.83
CA LEU A 206 -8.48 -3.23 -4.95
C LEU A 206 -8.96 -3.78 -3.61
N ASP A 207 -8.12 -3.74 -2.58
CA ASP A 207 -8.46 -4.31 -1.27
C ASP A 207 -9.67 -3.61 -0.64
N GLN A 208 -9.75 -2.28 -0.78
CA GLN A 208 -10.89 -1.51 -0.32
C GLN A 208 -12.18 -1.88 -1.06
N ALA A 209 -12.11 -2.09 -2.39
CA ALA A 209 -13.26 -2.53 -3.16
C ALA A 209 -13.74 -3.92 -2.73
N LEU A 210 -12.84 -4.86 -2.44
CA LEU A 210 -13.21 -6.19 -1.92
C LEU A 210 -13.91 -6.10 -0.56
N ILE A 211 -13.46 -5.20 0.32
CA ILE A 211 -14.05 -4.94 1.64
C ILE A 211 -15.44 -4.32 1.50
N ASP A 212 -15.55 -3.19 0.80
CA ASP A 212 -16.80 -2.42 0.74
C ASP A 212 -17.89 -3.14 -0.08
N SER A 213 -17.54 -4.17 -0.85
CA SER A 213 -18.48 -4.99 -1.62
C SER A 213 -18.97 -6.25 -0.88
N ASP A 214 -18.54 -6.49 0.36
CA ASP A 214 -18.88 -7.69 1.16
C ASP A 214 -18.49 -9.03 0.51
N THR A 215 -17.32 -9.07 -0.15
CA THR A 215 -16.82 -10.29 -0.80
C THR A 215 -16.29 -11.35 0.19
N GLY A 216 -15.97 -10.94 1.42
CA GLY A 216 -15.25 -11.75 2.39
C GLY A 216 -13.75 -11.96 2.07
N LEU A 217 -13.25 -11.43 0.96
CA LEU A 217 -11.85 -11.52 0.54
C LEU A 217 -11.05 -10.28 0.97
N ARG A 218 -9.73 -10.42 0.94
CA ARG A 218 -8.74 -9.33 1.02
C ARG A 218 -7.70 -9.52 -0.08
N ALA A 219 -6.93 -8.49 -0.38
CA ALA A 219 -5.78 -8.55 -1.28
C ALA A 219 -4.50 -8.13 -0.55
N ARG A 220 -3.37 -8.78 -0.87
CA ARG A 220 -2.06 -8.46 -0.28
C ARG A 220 -0.96 -8.50 -1.32
N LEU A 221 -0.18 -7.42 -1.38
CA LEU A 221 1.03 -7.38 -2.19
C LEU A 221 2.15 -8.17 -1.49
N VAL A 222 2.59 -9.27 -2.10
CA VAL A 222 3.63 -10.15 -1.53
C VAL A 222 4.98 -10.02 -2.23
N HIS A 223 4.99 -9.44 -3.43
CA HIS A 223 6.21 -9.16 -4.18
C HIS A 223 6.00 -7.97 -5.10
N LEU A 224 7.02 -7.12 -5.22
CA LEU A 224 7.02 -5.94 -6.07
C LEU A 224 8.38 -5.84 -6.76
N ASP A 225 8.48 -5.87 -8.08
CA ASP A 225 9.78 -5.69 -8.75
C ASP A 225 9.66 -5.01 -10.12
N SER A 226 10.79 -4.49 -10.61
CA SER A 226 10.85 -3.98 -11.98
C SER A 226 10.92 -5.12 -13.00
N VAL A 227 10.33 -4.91 -14.18
CA VAL A 227 10.52 -5.76 -15.35
C VAL A 227 10.95 -4.89 -16.53
N THR A 228 11.90 -5.39 -17.33
CA THR A 228 12.25 -4.76 -18.61
C THR A 228 11.47 -5.44 -19.73
N LEU A 229 10.54 -4.73 -20.35
CA LEU A 229 9.78 -5.19 -21.51
C LEU A 229 10.52 -4.84 -22.80
N ASN A 230 10.61 -5.78 -23.75
CA ASN A 230 11.24 -5.53 -25.05
C ASN A 230 10.49 -4.44 -25.84
N ASN A 231 9.18 -4.39 -25.70
CA ASN A 231 8.30 -3.36 -26.26
C ASN A 231 7.32 -2.90 -25.18
N ASP A 232 7.67 -1.84 -24.45
CA ASP A 232 6.84 -1.30 -23.36
C ASP A 232 5.57 -0.59 -23.85
N ALA A 233 5.54 -0.19 -25.11
CA ALA A 233 4.37 0.40 -25.77
C ALA A 233 3.47 -0.65 -26.44
N ALA A 234 3.78 -1.94 -26.28
CA ALA A 234 2.92 -3.01 -26.77
C ALA A 234 1.53 -2.94 -26.12
N ASN A 235 0.52 -3.42 -26.86
CA ASN A 235 -0.80 -3.66 -26.30
C ASN A 235 -0.71 -4.71 -25.19
N GLN A 236 -1.61 -4.61 -24.22
CA GLN A 236 -1.68 -5.51 -23.06
C GLN A 236 -1.84 -6.98 -23.48
N SER A 237 -2.40 -7.25 -24.66
CA SER A 237 -2.47 -8.60 -25.24
C SER A 237 -1.11 -9.23 -25.54
N GLU A 238 -0.15 -8.48 -26.07
CA GLU A 238 1.20 -9.00 -26.27
C GLU A 238 1.87 -9.24 -24.91
N THR A 239 1.80 -8.27 -23.99
CA THR A 239 2.40 -8.38 -22.66
C THR A 239 1.81 -9.53 -21.84
N LEU A 240 0.49 -9.72 -21.86
CA LEU A 240 -0.20 -10.79 -21.14
C LEU A 240 0.16 -12.16 -21.72
N ASN A 241 0.27 -12.30 -23.05
CA ASN A 241 0.71 -13.54 -23.67
C ASN A 241 2.15 -13.89 -23.29
N ASN A 242 3.04 -12.88 -23.26
CA ASN A 242 4.41 -13.05 -22.78
C ASN A 242 4.48 -13.45 -21.31
N LEU A 243 3.67 -12.80 -20.45
CA LEU A 243 3.61 -13.05 -19.01
C LEU A 243 3.03 -14.42 -18.71
N SER A 244 1.89 -14.77 -19.29
CA SER A 244 1.21 -16.07 -19.06
C SER A 244 1.90 -17.24 -19.76
N GLY A 245 2.72 -16.98 -20.78
CA GLY A 245 3.38 -18.01 -21.56
C GLY A 245 2.46 -18.71 -22.57
N ASN A 246 1.39 -18.03 -23.00
CA ASN A 246 0.39 -18.53 -23.94
C ASN A 246 -0.23 -19.89 -23.49
N PRO A 247 -0.94 -19.94 -22.34
CA PRO A 247 -1.49 -21.18 -21.81
C PRO A 247 -2.50 -21.87 -22.75
N ASN A 248 -3.18 -21.12 -23.63
CA ASN A 248 -4.08 -21.69 -24.64
C ASN A 248 -3.36 -22.26 -25.87
N GLY A 249 -2.12 -21.86 -26.14
CA GLY A 249 -1.39 -22.31 -27.34
C GLY A 249 -1.68 -21.50 -28.61
N ASP A 250 -2.50 -20.45 -28.55
CA ASP A 250 -3.06 -19.77 -29.72
C ASP A 250 -2.28 -18.52 -30.18
N THR A 251 -1.46 -17.91 -29.31
CA THR A 251 -0.75 -16.65 -29.63
C THR A 251 0.77 -16.74 -29.40
N PRO A 252 1.63 -16.25 -30.31
CA PRO A 252 3.08 -16.29 -30.12
C PRO A 252 3.56 -15.54 -28.87
N VAL A 253 4.53 -16.13 -28.16
CA VAL A 253 5.31 -15.46 -27.10
C VAL A 253 6.51 -14.76 -27.76
N THR A 254 6.57 -13.42 -27.64
CA THR A 254 7.62 -12.56 -28.20
C THR A 254 8.73 -12.23 -27.19
N GLN A 255 8.48 -12.44 -25.89
CA GLN A 255 9.46 -12.26 -24.82
C GLN A 255 9.30 -13.36 -23.76
N ASP A 256 10.42 -13.97 -23.34
CA ASP A 256 10.41 -14.92 -22.22
C ASP A 256 10.32 -14.21 -20.87
N LEU A 257 9.17 -14.35 -20.21
CA LEU A 257 8.93 -13.87 -18.84
C LEU A 257 8.75 -15.03 -17.84
N THR A 258 9.36 -16.19 -18.08
CA THR A 258 9.27 -17.37 -17.19
C THR A 258 9.66 -17.05 -15.75
N ALA A 259 10.63 -16.17 -15.54
CA ALA A 259 11.02 -15.74 -14.19
C ALA A 259 9.88 -15.06 -13.41
N LEU A 260 9.03 -14.27 -14.08
CA LEU A 260 7.88 -13.62 -13.46
C LEU A 260 6.77 -14.64 -13.14
N ARG A 261 6.54 -15.63 -14.01
CA ARG A 261 5.63 -16.75 -13.69
C ARG A 261 6.11 -17.55 -12.48
N ALA A 262 7.42 -17.81 -12.42
CA ALA A 262 8.03 -18.49 -11.29
C ALA A 262 7.87 -17.68 -9.99
N ALA A 263 7.74 -16.35 -10.04
CA ALA A 263 7.48 -15.50 -8.88
C ALA A 263 6.23 -15.93 -8.10
N GLY A 264 5.18 -16.41 -8.78
CA GLY A 264 3.99 -16.99 -8.15
C GLY A 264 4.34 -18.15 -7.21
N VAL A 265 5.20 -19.07 -7.64
CA VAL A 265 5.66 -20.19 -6.80
C VAL A 265 6.65 -19.72 -5.75
N THR A 266 7.59 -18.87 -6.13
CA THR A 266 8.70 -18.39 -5.29
C THR A 266 8.24 -17.57 -4.10
N TYR A 267 7.25 -16.70 -4.31
CA TYR A 267 6.73 -15.77 -3.30
C TYR A 267 5.33 -16.14 -2.83
N GLY A 268 4.78 -17.28 -3.28
CA GLY A 268 3.44 -17.72 -2.92
C GLY A 268 2.37 -16.72 -3.36
N ALA A 269 2.50 -16.15 -4.56
CA ALA A 269 1.48 -15.25 -5.11
C ALA A 269 0.47 -16.03 -5.94
N ASP A 270 -0.80 -15.97 -5.55
CA ASP A 270 -1.93 -16.56 -6.26
C ASP A 270 -2.06 -15.94 -7.65
N LEU A 271 -1.88 -14.63 -7.76
CA LEU A 271 -1.95 -13.87 -9.00
C LEU A 271 -0.65 -13.12 -9.28
N VAL A 272 -0.32 -12.95 -10.55
CA VAL A 272 0.84 -12.17 -11.01
C VAL A 272 0.41 -11.12 -12.03
N ALA A 273 0.72 -9.85 -11.76
CA ALA A 273 0.33 -8.75 -12.61
C ALA A 273 1.54 -7.94 -13.13
N ILE A 274 1.40 -7.34 -14.32
CA ILE A 274 2.31 -6.29 -14.81
C ILE A 274 1.58 -4.95 -14.88
N LEU A 275 2.22 -3.89 -14.39
CA LEU A 275 1.81 -2.51 -14.57
C LEU A 275 2.70 -1.82 -15.61
N GLN A 276 2.08 -1.33 -16.68
CA GLN A 276 2.71 -0.51 -17.73
C GLN A 276 2.28 0.95 -17.57
N ARG A 277 3.00 1.89 -18.20
CA ARG A 277 2.44 3.22 -18.46
C ARG A 277 1.53 3.15 -19.68
N SER A 278 0.44 3.90 -19.68
CA SER A 278 -0.37 4.15 -20.88
C SER A 278 0.45 4.96 -21.89
N LEU A 279 0.68 4.40 -23.08
CA LEU A 279 1.49 4.99 -24.13
C LEU A 279 0.74 5.04 -25.46
N THR A 280 1.10 6.00 -26.32
CA THR A 280 0.53 6.12 -27.66
C THR A 280 0.70 4.82 -28.45
N GLY A 281 -0.40 4.32 -29.03
CA GLY A 281 -0.44 3.07 -29.78
C GLY A 281 -1.08 1.90 -29.02
N GLN A 282 -1.29 2.04 -27.71
CA GLN A 282 -2.11 1.12 -26.94
C GLN A 282 -3.60 1.40 -27.14
N SER A 283 -4.40 0.35 -27.25
CA SER A 283 -5.85 0.41 -27.48
C SER A 283 -6.68 -0.18 -26.33
N SER A 284 -6.05 -0.51 -25.20
CA SER A 284 -6.72 -0.95 -23.98
C SER A 284 -6.03 -0.37 -22.75
N CYS A 285 -6.77 -0.28 -21.65
CA CYS A 285 -6.21 0.02 -20.33
C CYS A 285 -5.80 -1.22 -19.56
N GLY A 286 -6.30 -2.39 -19.93
CA GLY A 286 -5.92 -3.63 -19.28
C GLY A 286 -6.26 -4.84 -20.14
N LEU A 287 -5.75 -5.98 -19.71
CA LEU A 287 -6.18 -7.29 -20.18
C LEU A 287 -5.84 -8.33 -19.11
N ALA A 288 -6.79 -9.21 -18.85
CA ALA A 288 -6.62 -10.31 -17.91
C ALA A 288 -7.17 -11.62 -18.48
N TRP A 289 -6.78 -12.73 -17.85
CA TRP A 289 -7.45 -14.00 -18.06
C TRP A 289 -8.71 -14.08 -17.19
N GLY A 290 -9.83 -14.44 -17.83
CA GLY A 290 -11.13 -14.66 -17.18
C GLY A 290 -11.20 -16.03 -16.51
N ILE A 291 -10.77 -16.16 -15.26
CA ILE A 291 -10.68 -17.46 -14.60
C ILE A 291 -12.07 -18.02 -14.30
N GLY A 292 -12.32 -19.27 -14.71
CA GLY A 292 -13.64 -19.92 -14.57
C GLY A 292 -14.63 -19.56 -15.69
N GLN A 293 -14.27 -18.69 -16.63
CA GLN A 293 -15.04 -18.39 -17.84
C GLN A 293 -14.85 -19.48 -18.92
N PRO A 294 -15.76 -19.59 -19.93
CA PRO A 294 -16.94 -18.77 -20.22
C PRO A 294 -18.23 -19.22 -19.51
N ALA A 295 -18.13 -20.03 -18.46
CA ALA A 295 -19.20 -20.95 -18.11
C ALA A 295 -20.37 -20.35 -17.31
N SER A 296 -21.59 -20.80 -17.62
CA SER A 296 -22.80 -20.63 -16.80
C SER A 296 -22.75 -21.38 -15.45
N ASN A 297 -21.66 -22.07 -15.15
CA ASN A 297 -21.32 -22.73 -13.88
C ASN A 297 -19.81 -23.07 -13.85
N GLY A 298 -18.96 -22.04 -13.90
CA GLY A 298 -17.50 -22.19 -13.94
C GLY A 298 -16.91 -22.81 -12.67
N VAL A 299 -15.70 -23.37 -12.78
CA VAL A 299 -14.96 -23.89 -11.62
C VAL A 299 -13.58 -23.25 -11.58
N ILE A 300 -13.22 -22.76 -10.40
CA ILE A 300 -11.90 -22.25 -10.05
C ILE A 300 -11.23 -23.30 -9.18
N ASN A 301 -10.20 -23.92 -9.71
CA ASN A 301 -9.46 -24.99 -9.05
C ASN A 301 -7.95 -24.82 -9.25
N GLN A 302 -7.16 -25.78 -8.79
CA GLN A 302 -5.71 -25.69 -8.87
C GLN A 302 -5.16 -25.60 -10.30
N ASN A 303 -5.87 -26.09 -11.31
CA ASN A 303 -5.45 -25.96 -12.72
C ASN A 303 -5.70 -24.54 -13.25
N SER A 304 -6.68 -23.83 -12.70
CA SER A 304 -6.98 -22.44 -13.06
C SER A 304 -5.82 -21.48 -12.79
N ARG A 305 -4.88 -21.83 -11.91
CA ARG A 305 -3.70 -21.01 -11.57
C ARG A 305 -2.79 -20.71 -12.77
N ASP A 306 -2.83 -21.52 -13.83
CA ASP A 306 -2.03 -21.30 -15.04
C ASP A 306 -2.57 -20.12 -15.88
N PHE A 307 -3.71 -19.56 -15.46
CA PHE A 307 -4.34 -18.37 -16.00
C PHE A 307 -4.32 -17.21 -14.99
N GLY A 308 -3.60 -17.30 -13.86
CA GLY A 308 -3.52 -16.28 -12.80
C GLY A 308 -2.73 -15.02 -13.15
N TYR A 309 -2.99 -14.41 -14.32
CA TYR A 309 -2.22 -13.30 -14.85
C TYR A 309 -3.08 -12.15 -15.37
N SER A 310 -2.57 -10.92 -15.19
CA SER A 310 -3.16 -9.68 -15.69
C SER A 310 -2.10 -8.65 -16.08
N VAL A 311 -2.47 -7.71 -16.95
CA VAL A 311 -1.65 -6.56 -17.30
C VAL A 311 -2.53 -5.31 -17.29
N SER A 312 -2.12 -4.27 -16.57
CA SER A 312 -2.83 -2.99 -16.54
C SER A 312 -1.91 -1.85 -16.96
N ALA A 313 -2.44 -0.89 -17.69
CA ALA A 313 -1.81 0.39 -17.97
C ALA A 313 -2.23 1.41 -16.91
N ASP A 314 -1.27 2.24 -16.53
CA ASP A 314 -1.41 3.32 -15.59
C ASP A 314 -1.15 4.66 -16.28
N TRP A 315 -1.83 5.70 -15.79
CA TRP A 315 -1.47 7.11 -15.88
C TRP A 315 -2.00 8.00 -17.04
N ILE A 316 -2.21 9.26 -16.63
CA ILE A 316 -2.83 10.47 -17.21
C ILE A 316 -1.76 11.49 -17.60
N THR A 317 -1.49 11.79 -18.87
CA THR A 317 -0.52 12.85 -19.18
C THR A 317 -1.21 14.18 -19.48
N ASP A 318 -0.82 15.23 -18.73
CA ASP A 318 -1.27 16.62 -18.95
C ASP A 318 -0.64 17.22 -20.23
N THR A 319 0.39 16.58 -20.80
CA THR A 319 1.24 17.14 -21.87
C THR A 319 1.46 16.26 -23.11
N ASP A 320 0.97 15.02 -23.18
CA ASP A 320 1.12 14.18 -24.40
C ASP A 320 -0.04 14.38 -25.39
N ASN A 321 -0.57 15.59 -25.47
CA ASN A 321 -1.64 15.94 -26.40
C ASN A 321 -1.13 16.81 -27.58
N PRO A 322 -0.80 16.21 -28.73
CA PRO A 322 -0.75 16.92 -30.00
C PRO A 322 -2.09 16.91 -30.77
N VAL A 323 -3.16 16.27 -30.28
CA VAL A 323 -4.43 16.04 -31.01
C VAL A 323 -5.71 15.95 -30.12
N GLY A 324 -6.11 17.05 -29.47
CA GLY A 324 -7.51 17.43 -29.25
C GLY A 324 -8.47 16.64 -28.33
N GLN A 325 -8.19 15.45 -27.79
CA GLN A 325 -9.07 14.76 -26.82
C GLN A 325 -8.28 14.01 -25.73
N PHE A 326 -8.64 14.23 -24.45
CA PHE A 326 -8.00 13.59 -23.29
C PHE A 326 -8.48 12.15 -23.13
N SER A 327 -7.58 11.15 -23.10
CA SER A 327 -7.89 9.74 -22.81
C SER A 327 -6.99 9.18 -21.72
N LEU A 328 -7.54 8.38 -20.79
CA LEU A 328 -6.82 7.86 -19.60
C LEU A 328 -7.22 6.42 -19.22
N CYS A 329 -6.36 5.79 -18.42
CA CYS A 329 -6.67 4.57 -17.66
C CYS A 329 -6.98 4.91 -16.20
N SER A 330 -8.13 4.45 -15.72
CA SER A 330 -8.64 4.76 -14.39
C SER A 330 -7.79 4.08 -13.32
N ASP A 331 -7.79 4.62 -12.10
CA ASP A 331 -7.09 3.99 -10.98
C ASP A 331 -7.78 2.69 -10.50
N VAL A 332 -9.02 2.42 -10.94
CA VAL A 332 -9.69 1.12 -10.74
C VAL A 332 -9.35 0.08 -11.80
N THR A 333 -8.65 0.43 -12.89
CA THR A 333 -8.31 -0.54 -13.96
C THR A 333 -7.57 -1.74 -13.39
N PHE A 334 -6.63 -1.54 -12.47
CA PHE A 334 -5.96 -2.66 -11.81
C PHE A 334 -6.94 -3.58 -11.05
N ALA A 335 -7.92 -3.00 -10.35
CA ALA A 335 -8.95 -3.79 -9.67
C ALA A 335 -9.89 -4.51 -10.65
N HIS A 336 -10.19 -3.90 -11.80
CA HIS A 336 -10.95 -4.50 -12.89
C HIS A 336 -10.28 -5.78 -13.42
N GLU A 337 -8.99 -5.68 -13.75
CA GLU A 337 -8.22 -6.82 -14.28
C GLU A 337 -8.09 -7.96 -13.25
N ILE A 338 -7.91 -7.62 -11.97
CA ILE A 338 -7.94 -8.63 -10.91
C ILE A 338 -9.35 -9.22 -10.76
N GLY A 339 -10.41 -8.45 -10.98
CA GLY A 339 -11.78 -8.95 -11.04
C GLY A 339 -11.98 -10.05 -12.08
N HIS A 340 -11.40 -9.92 -13.27
CA HIS A 340 -11.38 -11.00 -14.27
C HIS A 340 -10.64 -12.26 -13.78
N ASN A 341 -9.50 -12.10 -13.09
CA ASN A 341 -8.81 -13.22 -12.45
C ASN A 341 -9.62 -13.84 -11.30
N LEU A 342 -10.56 -13.12 -10.70
CA LEU A 342 -11.53 -13.65 -9.74
C LEU A 342 -12.76 -14.27 -10.42
N GLY A 343 -12.84 -14.23 -11.75
CA GLY A 343 -13.94 -14.81 -12.52
C GLY A 343 -15.13 -13.89 -12.73
N PHE A 344 -14.97 -12.59 -12.52
CA PHE A 344 -15.98 -11.60 -12.85
C PHE A 344 -15.94 -11.26 -14.34
N ALA A 345 -17.09 -10.94 -14.89
CA ALA A 345 -17.26 -10.44 -16.24
C ALA A 345 -17.76 -8.99 -16.22
N HIS A 346 -17.76 -8.37 -17.40
CA HIS A 346 -18.38 -7.07 -17.54
C HIS A 346 -19.87 -7.10 -17.21
N ASN A 347 -20.47 -5.93 -17.07
CA ASN A 347 -21.92 -5.82 -17.14
C ASN A 347 -22.43 -6.50 -18.43
N VAL A 348 -23.62 -7.09 -18.37
CA VAL A 348 -24.11 -8.03 -19.40
C VAL A 348 -24.17 -7.40 -20.79
N GLU A 349 -24.48 -6.11 -20.87
CA GLU A 349 -24.55 -5.35 -22.12
C GLU A 349 -23.21 -5.33 -22.87
N ASP A 350 -22.11 -5.33 -22.13
CA ASP A 350 -20.75 -5.27 -22.67
C ASP A 350 -20.09 -6.67 -22.70
N ALA A 351 -20.65 -7.66 -22.01
CA ALA A 351 -20.24 -9.06 -22.02
C ALA A 351 -20.90 -9.92 -23.13
N GLY A 352 -21.46 -9.29 -24.17
CA GLY A 352 -22.08 -9.99 -25.31
C GLY A 352 -23.60 -10.06 -25.28
N GLY A 353 -24.27 -9.33 -24.38
CA GLY A 353 -25.73 -9.15 -24.37
C GLY A 353 -26.52 -10.33 -23.81
N ALA A 354 -25.86 -11.25 -23.13
CA ALA A 354 -26.47 -12.35 -22.40
C ALA A 354 -25.68 -12.61 -21.10
N PRO A 355 -26.30 -13.11 -20.01
CA PRO A 355 -25.66 -13.38 -18.71
C PRO A 355 -24.71 -14.59 -18.80
N THR A 356 -23.66 -14.41 -19.59
CA THR A 356 -22.66 -15.39 -19.98
C THR A 356 -21.28 -14.75 -19.89
N GLY A 357 -20.24 -15.56 -19.72
CA GLY A 357 -18.88 -15.04 -19.63
C GLY A 357 -18.42 -14.69 -18.21
N GLY A 358 -19.28 -14.65 -17.20
CA GLY A 358 -18.83 -14.71 -15.79
C GLY A 358 -18.57 -16.15 -15.33
N VAL A 359 -17.96 -16.34 -14.16
CA VAL A 359 -17.84 -17.68 -13.53
C VAL A 359 -19.20 -18.25 -13.06
N ARG A 360 -20.19 -17.37 -12.94
CA ARG A 360 -21.61 -17.64 -12.74
C ARG A 360 -22.41 -16.71 -13.64
N THR A 361 -23.68 -17.02 -13.89
CA THR A 361 -24.58 -16.18 -14.69
C THR A 361 -24.88 -14.80 -14.07
N PHE A 362 -24.52 -14.60 -12.80
CA PHE A 362 -24.67 -13.33 -12.09
C PHE A 362 -23.34 -12.65 -11.78
N ALA A 363 -22.19 -13.22 -12.18
CA ALA A 363 -20.86 -12.68 -11.88
C ALA A 363 -20.50 -11.54 -12.84
N HIS A 364 -21.33 -10.50 -12.88
CA HIS A 364 -21.27 -9.37 -13.81
C HIS A 364 -21.13 -8.04 -13.09
N GLY A 365 -20.48 -7.07 -13.74
CA GLY A 365 -20.57 -5.66 -13.37
C GLY A 365 -22.02 -5.14 -13.42
N HIS A 366 -22.25 -3.98 -12.81
CA HIS A 366 -23.56 -3.32 -12.79
C HIS A 366 -23.40 -1.88 -13.27
N ARG A 367 -24.26 -1.47 -14.21
CA ARG A 367 -24.36 -0.10 -14.69
C ARG A 367 -25.79 0.40 -14.53
N VAL A 368 -25.91 1.67 -14.14
CA VAL A 368 -27.10 2.48 -14.37
C VAL A 368 -26.71 3.59 -15.34
N ASP A 369 -27.27 3.53 -16.55
CA ASP A 369 -26.91 4.43 -17.64
C ASP A 369 -26.92 5.90 -17.22
N CYS A 370 -25.90 6.64 -17.67
CA CYS A 370 -25.70 8.06 -17.37
C CYS A 370 -25.62 8.42 -15.88
N THR A 371 -25.51 7.42 -15.01
CA THR A 371 -25.44 7.59 -13.56
C THR A 371 -24.15 7.02 -13.03
N PHE A 372 -23.95 5.69 -13.15
CA PHE A 372 -22.77 5.03 -12.61
C PHE A 372 -22.50 3.65 -13.19
N GLY A 373 -21.25 3.21 -13.07
CA GLY A 373 -20.82 1.82 -13.24
C GLY A 373 -20.03 1.33 -12.03
N THR A 374 -20.21 0.06 -11.65
CA THR A 374 -19.32 -0.64 -10.72
C THR A 374 -18.00 -1.00 -11.41
N ILE A 375 -17.01 -1.50 -10.67
CA ILE A 375 -15.63 -1.70 -11.17
C ILE A 375 -15.58 -2.52 -12.47
N MET A 376 -16.43 -3.55 -12.60
CA MET A 376 -16.46 -4.40 -13.79
C MET A 376 -17.33 -3.84 -14.91
N ALA A 377 -17.95 -2.67 -14.77
CA ALA A 377 -18.84 -2.12 -15.79
C ALA A 377 -18.15 -1.09 -16.68
N TYR A 378 -18.53 -1.07 -17.96
CA TYR A 378 -18.18 0.00 -18.88
C TYR A 378 -19.21 1.12 -18.84
N SER A 379 -18.83 2.35 -19.21
CA SER A 379 -19.79 3.47 -19.26
C SER A 379 -20.78 3.30 -20.40
N SER A 380 -21.95 3.95 -20.34
CA SER A 380 -22.94 3.86 -21.42
C SER A 380 -22.33 4.17 -22.80
N GLY A 381 -22.49 3.22 -23.72
CA GLY A 381 -21.96 3.28 -25.08
C GLY A 381 -22.92 3.83 -26.13
N GLY A 382 -22.64 3.51 -27.40
CA GLY A 382 -23.37 4.02 -28.57
C GLY A 382 -24.87 3.69 -28.54
N GLY A 383 -25.72 4.73 -28.51
CA GLY A 383 -27.18 4.62 -28.46
C GLY A 383 -27.81 5.28 -27.23
N VAL A 384 -27.01 5.53 -26.19
CA VAL A 384 -27.40 6.28 -24.99
C VAL A 384 -26.91 7.73 -25.12
N THR A 385 -27.77 8.71 -24.82
CA THR A 385 -27.40 10.14 -24.81
C THR A 385 -27.56 10.67 -23.39
N CYS A 386 -26.45 10.92 -22.71
CA CYS A 386 -26.47 11.41 -21.34
C CYS A 386 -26.76 12.91 -21.27
N PRO A 387 -27.53 13.38 -20.27
CA PRO A 387 -27.78 14.80 -20.07
C PRO A 387 -26.46 15.58 -19.87
N PRO A 388 -26.29 16.77 -20.47
CA PRO A 388 -25.16 17.65 -20.20
C PRO A 388 -25.11 18.04 -18.71
N GLY A 389 -23.92 18.03 -18.11
CA GLY A 389 -23.70 18.54 -16.75
C GLY A 389 -23.97 17.55 -15.60
N ALA A 390 -24.00 16.24 -15.85
CA ALA A 390 -23.96 15.27 -14.76
C ALA A 390 -22.59 15.38 -14.04
N PRO A 391 -22.54 15.53 -12.69
CA PRO A 391 -21.30 15.75 -11.92
C PRO A 391 -20.37 14.51 -11.83
N ASN A 392 -20.48 13.61 -12.80
CA ASN A 392 -20.19 12.21 -12.66
C ASN A 392 -18.96 11.81 -13.49
N GLY A 393 -17.74 12.14 -13.04
CA GLY A 393 -16.49 11.53 -13.54
C GLY A 393 -16.16 11.61 -15.06
N PRO A 394 -15.03 11.01 -15.48
CA PRO A 394 -14.66 10.87 -16.90
C PRO A 394 -15.72 10.09 -17.69
N GLY A 395 -16.23 10.66 -18.77
CA GLY A 395 -17.31 10.06 -19.59
C GLY A 395 -18.75 10.37 -19.13
N GLY A 396 -18.96 11.16 -18.06
CA GLY A 396 -20.29 11.57 -17.59
C GLY A 396 -21.02 10.57 -16.70
N GLU A 397 -20.34 9.50 -16.27
CA GLU A 397 -20.81 8.53 -15.27
C GLU A 397 -19.85 8.36 -14.08
N ALA A 398 -20.44 8.19 -12.89
CA ALA A 398 -19.69 8.00 -11.67
C ALA A 398 -19.11 6.58 -11.64
N GLU A 399 -17.87 6.46 -11.20
CA GLU A 399 -17.25 5.15 -11.01
C GLU A 399 -17.39 4.76 -9.55
N ALA A 400 -18.27 3.80 -9.31
CA ALA A 400 -18.50 3.26 -8.00
C ALA A 400 -17.33 2.32 -7.65
N LEU A 401 -16.66 2.57 -6.53
CA LEU A 401 -15.51 1.78 -6.06
C LEU A 401 -15.95 0.45 -5.43
N TYR A 402 -16.85 -0.26 -6.10
CA TYR A 402 -17.42 -1.51 -5.64
C TYR A 402 -17.42 -2.53 -6.76
N PHE A 403 -17.25 -3.80 -6.41
CA PHE A 403 -17.77 -4.90 -7.21
C PHE A 403 -19.28 -4.97 -6.98
N SER A 404 -20.02 -5.48 -7.97
CA SER A 404 -21.48 -5.50 -7.89
C SER A 404 -21.98 -6.35 -6.71
N ASN A 405 -22.97 -5.82 -6.01
CA ASN A 405 -23.65 -6.49 -4.90
C ASN A 405 -25.06 -5.88 -4.74
N PRO A 406 -26.14 -6.66 -4.92
CA PRO A 406 -27.51 -6.16 -4.82
C PRO A 406 -27.94 -5.83 -3.38
N ASP A 407 -27.24 -6.34 -2.37
CA ASP A 407 -27.61 -6.17 -0.96
C ASP A 407 -27.08 -4.86 -0.34
N ILE A 408 -26.20 -4.15 -1.05
CA ILE A 408 -25.64 -2.87 -0.60
C ILE A 408 -26.22 -1.70 -1.41
N ASN A 409 -26.73 -0.68 -0.69
CA ASN A 409 -27.31 0.54 -1.28
C ASN A 409 -26.32 1.71 -1.22
N LEU A 410 -25.12 1.48 -1.74
CA LEU A 410 -23.97 2.38 -1.60
C LEU A 410 -23.56 3.07 -2.90
N CYS A 411 -24.23 2.73 -3.99
CA CYS A 411 -24.01 3.33 -5.28
C CYS A 411 -24.73 4.69 -5.36
N PRO A 412 -24.34 5.58 -6.29
CA PRO A 412 -24.91 6.92 -6.41
C PRO A 412 -26.44 6.98 -6.25
N ASN A 413 -26.91 8.02 -5.56
CA ASN A 413 -28.32 8.23 -5.20
C ASN A 413 -28.93 7.16 -4.25
N GLY A 414 -28.08 6.40 -3.54
CA GLY A 414 -28.55 5.32 -2.65
C GLY A 414 -29.09 4.12 -3.43
N ALA A 415 -28.70 3.97 -4.70
CA ALA A 415 -29.04 2.83 -5.52
C ALA A 415 -28.34 1.56 -5.00
N ALA A 416 -28.97 0.41 -5.25
CA ALA A 416 -28.32 -0.88 -5.09
C ALA A 416 -27.10 -0.95 -6.01
N CYS A 417 -26.02 -1.59 -5.56
CA CYS A 417 -24.82 -1.77 -6.36
C CYS A 417 -24.86 -3.02 -7.25
N GLY A 418 -26.03 -3.58 -7.49
CA GLY A 418 -26.19 -4.81 -8.26
C GLY A 418 -27.65 -5.18 -8.39
N ILE A 419 -27.89 -6.28 -9.08
CA ILE A 419 -29.21 -6.84 -9.30
C ILE A 419 -29.17 -8.32 -8.94
N ALA A 420 -30.03 -8.74 -8.02
CA ALA A 420 -30.09 -10.13 -7.59
C ALA A 420 -30.54 -11.03 -8.74
N ALA A 421 -29.91 -12.20 -8.87
CA ALA A 421 -30.38 -13.23 -9.77
C ALA A 421 -31.79 -13.71 -9.35
N PRO A 422 -32.75 -13.83 -10.28
CA PRO A 422 -34.06 -14.39 -9.95
C PRO A 422 -33.93 -15.83 -9.43
N PRO A 423 -34.73 -16.24 -8.43
CA PRO A 423 -34.71 -17.60 -7.92
C PRO A 423 -34.92 -18.64 -9.03
N GLY A 424 -34.00 -19.59 -9.16
CA GLY A 424 -34.00 -20.63 -10.19
C GLY A 424 -33.36 -20.22 -11.52
N GLN A 425 -32.89 -18.99 -11.69
CA GLN A 425 -32.12 -18.52 -12.86
C GLN A 425 -30.61 -18.43 -12.58
N GLU A 426 -30.13 -18.85 -11.40
CA GLU A 426 -28.71 -18.83 -11.01
C GLU A 426 -27.82 -19.76 -11.85
N LEU A 427 -28.42 -20.65 -12.66
CA LEU A 427 -27.75 -21.68 -13.46
C LEU A 427 -28.18 -21.71 -14.93
N ILE A 428 -29.11 -20.85 -15.37
CA ILE A 428 -29.71 -20.92 -16.71
C ILE A 428 -29.03 -19.92 -17.65
N ALA A 429 -28.26 -20.44 -18.62
CA ALA A 429 -27.54 -19.66 -19.64
C ALA A 429 -28.43 -19.04 -20.74
N SER A 430 -29.77 -19.05 -20.61
CA SER A 430 -30.65 -18.96 -21.78
C SER A 430 -31.95 -18.16 -21.57
N ALA A 431 -31.89 -16.99 -20.97
CA ALA A 431 -32.89 -15.98 -21.32
C ALA A 431 -32.30 -15.17 -22.48
N GLU A 432 -32.84 -15.33 -23.69
CA GLU A 432 -32.67 -14.30 -24.72
C GLU A 432 -33.18 -12.99 -24.13
N VAL A 433 -32.26 -12.08 -23.79
CA VAL A 433 -32.62 -10.72 -23.41
C VAL A 433 -32.79 -9.94 -24.71
N ASP A 434 -34.04 -9.63 -25.02
CA ASP A 434 -34.40 -8.88 -26.22
C ASP A 434 -34.03 -7.40 -26.02
N GLY A 435 -32.78 -7.05 -26.34
CA GLY A 435 -32.24 -5.68 -26.28
C GLY A 435 -31.30 -5.39 -25.10
N VAL A 436 -30.63 -4.23 -25.15
CA VAL A 436 -29.74 -3.71 -24.11
C VAL A 436 -30.58 -3.36 -22.87
N ASN A 437 -30.66 -4.24 -21.88
CA ASN A 437 -31.49 -4.05 -20.69
C ASN A 437 -30.62 -4.05 -19.42
N THR A 438 -30.51 -2.89 -18.77
CA THR A 438 -29.75 -2.68 -17.52
C THR A 438 -30.32 -3.36 -16.27
N ASN A 439 -31.22 -4.32 -16.43
CA ASN A 439 -31.86 -5.10 -15.36
C ASN A 439 -31.31 -6.53 -15.23
N ASP A 440 -30.15 -6.82 -15.80
CA ASP A 440 -29.55 -8.15 -15.77
C ASP A 440 -28.85 -8.47 -14.43
N PRO A 441 -28.79 -9.76 -14.02
CA PRO A 441 -28.16 -10.16 -12.77
C PRO A 441 -26.70 -9.71 -12.64
N ALA A 442 -26.38 -9.05 -11.52
CA ALA A 442 -25.06 -8.50 -11.24
C ALA A 442 -24.75 -8.59 -9.74
N ASP A 443 -23.97 -9.59 -9.36
CA ASP A 443 -23.59 -9.94 -7.99
C ASP A 443 -22.20 -10.61 -7.95
N ASN A 444 -21.17 -9.85 -8.30
CA ASN A 444 -19.78 -10.26 -8.19
C ASN A 444 -19.41 -10.63 -6.74
N ALA A 445 -20.01 -9.96 -5.75
CA ALA A 445 -19.74 -10.24 -4.34
C ALA A 445 -20.15 -11.66 -3.95
N ARG A 446 -21.34 -12.13 -4.37
CA ARG A 446 -21.74 -13.53 -4.19
C ARG A 446 -20.83 -14.48 -4.94
N ALA A 447 -20.47 -14.17 -6.19
CA ALA A 447 -19.54 -15.00 -6.96
C ALA A 447 -18.19 -15.17 -6.23
N ALA A 448 -17.73 -14.11 -5.56
CA ALA A 448 -16.55 -14.15 -4.71
C ALA A 448 -16.68 -15.12 -3.54
N ARG A 449 -17.85 -15.13 -2.88
CA ARG A 449 -18.16 -15.98 -1.74
C ARG A 449 -18.46 -17.43 -2.10
N GLU A 450 -18.78 -17.72 -3.35
CA GLU A 450 -19.09 -19.08 -3.82
C GLU A 450 -17.93 -19.74 -4.56
N GLU A 451 -17.18 -19.00 -5.38
CA GLU A 451 -16.19 -19.58 -6.28
C GLU A 451 -14.83 -18.87 -6.24
N SER A 452 -14.79 -17.53 -6.25
CA SER A 452 -13.50 -16.80 -6.32
C SER A 452 -12.64 -16.99 -5.07
N LEU A 453 -13.23 -17.38 -3.93
CA LEU A 453 -12.47 -17.78 -2.74
C LEU A 453 -11.47 -18.91 -3.00
N ASN A 454 -11.63 -19.68 -4.08
CA ASN A 454 -10.70 -20.75 -4.42
C ASN A 454 -9.38 -20.21 -4.98
N VAL A 455 -9.33 -18.95 -5.45
CA VAL A 455 -8.09 -18.32 -5.94
C VAL A 455 -7.02 -18.22 -4.84
N VAL A 456 -7.41 -18.02 -3.58
CA VAL A 456 -6.47 -17.93 -2.44
C VAL A 456 -5.70 -19.23 -2.16
N ASN A 457 -6.08 -20.31 -2.85
CA ASN A 457 -5.45 -21.62 -2.72
C ASN A 457 -4.50 -21.95 -3.89
N PHE A 458 -4.34 -21.05 -4.86
CA PHE A 458 -3.47 -21.29 -6.02
C PHE A 458 -2.02 -21.53 -5.61
N ARG A 459 -1.53 -20.80 -4.60
CA ARG A 459 -0.20 -20.98 -4.04
C ARG A 459 -0.25 -21.10 -2.52
N ALA A 460 0.65 -21.92 -1.99
CA ALA A 460 0.93 -21.92 -0.56
C ALA A 460 1.75 -20.68 -0.19
N GLU A 461 1.56 -20.19 1.03
CA GLU A 461 2.39 -19.11 1.58
C GLU A 461 3.88 -19.49 1.54
N ALA A 462 4.69 -18.58 0.99
CA ALA A 462 6.14 -18.78 0.91
C ALA A 462 6.83 -18.31 2.20
N PRO A 463 7.93 -18.99 2.63
CA PRO A 463 8.72 -18.54 3.76
C PRO A 463 9.27 -17.12 3.55
N ARG A 464 9.42 -16.39 4.65
CA ARG A 464 9.84 -14.99 4.63
C ARG A 464 11.14 -14.75 5.39
N VAL A 465 11.91 -13.76 4.97
CA VAL A 465 12.99 -13.19 5.79
C VAL A 465 12.43 -12.14 6.75
N VAL A 466 13.21 -11.78 7.75
CA VAL A 466 12.96 -10.60 8.60
C VAL A 466 14.16 -9.68 8.55
N SER A 467 13.95 -8.39 8.81
CA SER A 467 15.02 -7.41 8.76
C SER A 467 14.95 -6.37 9.86
N ALA A 468 16.07 -5.69 10.07
CA ALA A 468 16.18 -4.53 10.94
C ALA A 468 17.16 -3.52 10.35
N VAL A 469 16.96 -2.23 10.63
CA VAL A 469 17.78 -1.09 10.21
C VAL A 469 18.27 -0.34 11.44
N LEU A 470 19.53 0.10 11.44
CA LEU A 470 20.11 0.95 12.50
C LEU A 470 21.24 1.84 11.95
N PRO A 471 21.32 3.14 12.33
CA PRO A 471 20.30 3.89 13.06
C PRO A 471 19.00 3.99 12.26
N ILE A 472 17.87 4.15 12.95
CA ILE A 472 16.54 4.25 12.31
C ILE A 472 16.23 5.67 11.83
N THR A 473 17.09 6.64 12.11
CA THR A 473 16.96 8.02 11.62
C THR A 473 18.31 8.55 11.15
N ARG A 474 18.30 9.27 10.04
CA ARG A 474 19.46 10.04 9.53
C ARG A 474 18.98 11.40 9.03
N SER A 475 19.74 12.44 9.33
CA SER A 475 19.43 13.81 8.89
C SER A 475 20.65 14.48 8.28
N VAL A 476 20.72 14.54 6.96
CA VAL A 476 21.93 14.94 6.23
C VAL A 476 21.72 16.23 5.42
N GLN A 477 22.81 16.83 4.93
CA GLN A 477 22.71 17.89 3.95
C GLN A 477 22.29 17.32 2.57
N ASN A 478 21.58 18.09 1.76
CA ASN A 478 21.20 17.68 0.39
C ASN A 478 22.40 17.21 -0.44
N GLY A 479 22.23 16.14 -1.21
CA GLY A 479 23.33 15.54 -1.99
C GLY A 479 24.29 14.69 -1.16
N THR A 480 24.17 14.66 0.18
CA THR A 480 25.03 13.84 1.04
C THR A 480 24.44 12.45 1.22
N ALA A 481 25.26 11.42 1.08
CA ALA A 481 24.86 10.05 1.35
C ALA A 481 24.68 9.81 2.85
N ALA A 482 23.45 9.48 3.28
CA ALA A 482 23.17 8.93 4.59
C ALA A 482 23.40 7.41 4.58
N THR A 483 24.27 6.91 5.45
CA THR A 483 24.56 5.49 5.58
C THR A 483 23.89 4.85 6.80
N ALA A 484 23.35 3.66 6.66
CA ALA A 484 22.87 2.90 7.81
C ALA A 484 23.17 1.43 7.60
N PHE A 485 23.12 0.66 8.68
CA PHE A 485 23.22 -0.78 8.62
C PHE A 485 21.83 -1.38 8.51
N ALA A 486 21.74 -2.48 7.77
CA ALA A 486 20.60 -3.36 7.84
C ALA A 486 21.07 -4.80 8.04
N THR A 487 20.27 -5.59 8.73
CA THR A 487 20.48 -7.03 8.86
C THR A 487 19.30 -7.75 8.24
N ILE A 488 19.58 -8.74 7.40
CA ILE A 488 18.58 -9.70 6.91
C ILE A 488 18.79 -11.00 7.67
N ILE A 489 17.71 -11.58 8.20
CA ILE A 489 17.73 -12.82 8.95
C ILE A 489 16.84 -13.83 8.22
N ASN A 490 17.35 -15.03 8.03
CA ASN A 490 16.57 -16.20 7.64
C ASN A 490 16.18 -16.93 8.94
N PRO A 491 14.99 -16.67 9.51
CA PRO A 491 14.74 -16.88 10.94
C PRO A 491 14.58 -18.35 11.33
N LEU A 492 14.22 -19.23 10.38
CA LEU A 492 13.97 -20.63 10.68
C LEU A 492 15.29 -21.35 10.98
N PRO A 493 15.47 -21.97 12.16
CA PRO A 493 16.73 -22.61 12.54
C PRO A 493 17.05 -23.84 11.67
N THR A 494 16.04 -24.42 11.04
CA THR A 494 16.14 -25.49 10.05
C THR A 494 15.33 -25.11 8.81
N GLY A 495 15.78 -25.51 7.62
CA GLY A 495 15.13 -25.14 6.37
C GLY A 495 16.14 -24.97 5.23
N THR A 496 15.71 -24.36 4.14
CA THR A 496 16.59 -24.07 2.99
C THR A 496 17.27 -22.72 3.16
N THR A 497 18.37 -22.53 2.44
CA THR A 497 19.07 -21.24 2.30
C THR A 497 18.16 -20.21 1.63
N ALA A 498 18.09 -19.01 2.19
CA ALA A 498 17.52 -17.85 1.51
C ALA A 498 18.56 -17.34 0.51
N THR A 499 18.26 -17.40 -0.79
CA THR A 499 19.24 -17.18 -1.85
C THR A 499 19.07 -15.80 -2.46
N GLY A 500 20.19 -15.19 -2.87
CA GLY A 500 20.18 -13.90 -3.56
C GLY A 500 19.51 -12.80 -2.75
N CYS A 501 19.81 -12.71 -1.45
CA CYS A 501 19.24 -11.71 -0.56
C CYS A 501 19.98 -10.38 -0.65
N GLY A 502 19.23 -9.28 -0.70
CA GLY A 502 19.76 -7.93 -0.82
C GLY A 502 18.81 -6.88 -0.27
N LEU A 503 19.18 -5.61 -0.44
CA LEU A 503 18.35 -4.49 -0.05
C LEU A 503 17.94 -3.70 -1.29
N ARG A 504 16.72 -3.14 -1.28
CA ARG A 504 16.30 -2.21 -2.32
C ARG A 504 15.37 -1.13 -1.77
N LEU A 505 15.27 -0.06 -2.54
CA LEU A 505 14.28 1.00 -2.38
C LEU A 505 13.56 1.14 -3.73
N ALA A 506 12.26 0.85 -3.77
CA ALA A 506 11.50 0.81 -5.01
C ALA A 506 11.61 2.14 -5.79
N GLY A 507 11.89 2.06 -7.10
CA GLY A 507 12.07 3.22 -7.97
C GLY A 507 13.40 3.95 -7.85
N ALA A 508 14.30 3.55 -6.94
CA ALA A 508 15.58 4.21 -6.75
C ALA A 508 16.59 3.89 -7.85
N THR A 509 17.29 4.93 -8.31
CA THR A 509 18.46 4.77 -9.17
C THR A 509 19.69 4.32 -8.37
N PRO A 510 20.73 3.75 -9.02
CA PRO A 510 21.99 3.43 -8.36
C PRO A 510 22.72 4.62 -7.71
N ALA A 511 22.39 5.85 -8.11
CA ALA A 511 22.92 7.07 -7.50
C ALA A 511 22.20 7.45 -6.19
N GLN A 512 20.92 7.06 -6.06
CA GLN A 512 20.09 7.35 -4.89
C GLN A 512 20.16 6.26 -3.83
N PHE A 513 20.37 5.00 -4.23
CA PHE A 513 20.43 3.86 -3.33
C PHE A 513 21.53 2.88 -3.72
N SER A 514 22.31 2.42 -2.73
CA SER A 514 23.29 1.36 -2.89
C SER A 514 23.43 0.58 -1.59
N TYR A 515 23.80 -0.70 -1.67
CA TYR A 515 24.13 -1.52 -0.51
C TYR A 515 25.40 -2.35 -0.71
N GLN A 516 25.97 -2.85 0.38
CA GLN A 516 27.09 -3.79 0.35
C GLN A 516 27.07 -4.64 1.62
N THR A 517 27.45 -5.92 1.51
CA THR A 517 27.56 -6.80 2.68
C THR A 517 28.65 -6.30 3.65
N THR A 518 28.50 -6.64 4.92
CA THR A 518 29.53 -6.41 5.93
C THR A 518 29.81 -7.67 6.75
N THR A 519 31.02 -7.73 7.28
CA THR A 519 31.40 -8.70 8.31
C THR A 519 30.71 -8.38 9.66
N PRO A 520 30.73 -9.29 10.65
CA PRO A 520 30.25 -9.00 12.01
C PRO A 520 30.99 -7.85 12.72
N ALA A 521 32.18 -7.49 12.25
CA ALA A 521 32.94 -6.33 12.73
C ALA A 521 32.62 -5.03 11.96
N ASN A 522 31.54 -5.02 11.17
CA ASN A 522 31.08 -3.90 10.34
C ASN A 522 32.07 -3.44 9.24
N ALA A 523 33.08 -4.26 8.91
CA ALA A 523 33.92 -4.02 7.73
C ALA A 523 33.21 -4.47 6.45
N LEU A 524 33.32 -3.69 5.37
CA LEU A 524 32.76 -4.01 4.05
C LEU A 524 33.28 -5.37 3.55
N SER A 525 32.38 -6.14 2.92
CA SER A 525 32.67 -7.40 2.25
C SER A 525 31.96 -7.49 0.90
N GLY A 526 32.47 -8.35 0.01
CA GLY A 526 31.90 -8.51 -1.33
C GLY A 526 31.98 -7.23 -2.17
N ALA A 527 31.16 -7.16 -3.23
CA ALA A 527 31.01 -5.97 -4.08
C ALA A 527 29.68 -5.25 -3.77
N ALA A 528 29.61 -3.96 -4.11
CA ALA A 528 28.38 -3.19 -3.99
C ALA A 528 27.25 -3.81 -4.84
N ASN A 529 26.01 -3.69 -4.36
CA ASN A 529 24.78 -4.16 -5.01
C ASN A 529 24.83 -5.62 -5.45
N THR A 530 25.59 -6.43 -4.73
CA THR A 530 25.69 -7.88 -4.96
C THR A 530 24.89 -8.59 -3.87
N PRO A 531 23.82 -9.33 -4.22
CA PRO A 531 23.07 -10.14 -3.26
C PRO A 531 23.94 -11.24 -2.62
N ALA A 532 23.54 -11.71 -1.44
CA ALA A 532 24.21 -12.77 -0.69
C ALA A 532 23.22 -13.86 -0.26
N ASP A 533 23.72 -15.09 -0.14
CA ASP A 533 22.95 -16.21 0.38
C ASP A 533 23.01 -16.28 1.90
N ILE A 534 21.89 -16.59 2.54
CA ILE A 534 21.73 -16.66 4.00
C ILE A 534 21.22 -18.04 4.38
N VAL A 535 22.08 -18.84 5.01
CA VAL A 535 21.73 -20.17 5.52
C VAL A 535 20.56 -20.11 6.50
N ALA A 536 19.85 -21.23 6.69
CA ALA A 536 18.79 -21.33 7.71
C ALA A 536 19.34 -20.96 9.10
N GLY A 537 18.61 -20.12 9.84
CA GLY A 537 19.00 -19.56 11.12
C GLY A 537 20.12 -18.51 11.04
N GLY A 538 20.62 -18.21 9.84
CA GLY A 538 21.69 -17.26 9.60
C GLY A 538 21.20 -15.82 9.47
N ALA A 539 22.17 -14.91 9.55
CA ALA A 539 21.97 -13.49 9.32
C ALA A 539 23.10 -12.91 8.46
N GLN A 540 22.77 -11.94 7.61
CA GLN A 540 23.75 -11.18 6.85
C GLN A 540 23.56 -9.69 7.12
N ASN A 541 24.66 -9.03 7.50
CA ASN A 541 24.70 -7.59 7.70
C ASN A 541 25.06 -6.88 6.40
N PHE A 542 24.50 -5.69 6.23
CA PHE A 542 24.72 -4.82 5.11
C PHE A 542 24.93 -3.41 5.62
N VAL A 543 25.73 -2.62 4.91
CA VAL A 543 25.62 -1.17 4.93
C VAL A 543 24.88 -0.76 3.66
N PHE A 544 24.00 0.23 3.78
CA PHE A 544 23.38 0.87 2.64
C PHE A 544 23.53 2.38 2.73
N SER A 545 23.40 3.04 1.58
CA SER A 545 23.41 4.49 1.45
C SER A 545 22.13 4.95 0.79
N VAL A 546 21.50 5.98 1.35
CA VAL A 546 20.45 6.77 0.71
C VAL A 546 21.01 8.15 0.45
N THR A 547 20.90 8.63 -0.78
CA THR A 547 21.34 9.97 -1.15
C THR A 547 20.14 10.73 -1.71
N SER A 548 19.78 11.84 -1.08
CA SER A 548 18.89 12.81 -1.73
C SER A 548 19.65 13.39 -2.90
N ALA A 549 19.07 13.40 -4.09
CA ALA A 549 19.66 14.15 -5.18
C ALA A 549 19.57 15.66 -4.86
N ALA A 550 20.55 16.46 -5.27
CA ALA A 550 20.50 17.92 -5.13
C ALA A 550 19.25 18.52 -5.84
N GLU A 551 18.75 17.78 -6.83
CA GLU A 551 17.46 17.89 -7.49
C GLU A 551 16.86 16.49 -7.54
N PHE A 552 15.69 16.27 -6.96
CA PHE A 552 15.01 14.98 -7.11
C PHE A 552 14.37 14.96 -8.50
N ILE A 553 15.15 14.53 -9.49
CA ILE A 553 14.70 14.44 -10.87
C ILE A 553 13.76 13.25 -10.97
N ASP A 554 12.48 13.51 -11.21
CA ASP A 554 11.61 12.50 -11.80
C ASP A 554 12.12 12.23 -13.23
N ASN A 555 12.18 10.97 -13.66
CA ASN A 555 12.72 10.62 -14.98
C ASN A 555 11.72 10.98 -16.11
N VAL A 556 10.91 12.03 -15.94
CA VAL A 556 9.75 12.33 -16.80
C VAL A 556 10.01 13.45 -17.80
N GLY A 557 11.20 14.05 -17.83
CA GLY A 557 11.59 14.97 -18.91
C GLY A 557 10.82 16.31 -18.94
N THR A 558 10.19 16.71 -17.84
CA THR A 558 9.58 18.05 -17.70
C THR A 558 10.60 19.03 -17.11
N PRO A 559 10.88 20.19 -17.73
CA PRO A 559 11.92 21.09 -17.24
C PRO A 559 11.44 21.88 -16.03
N GLY A 560 12.04 21.59 -14.87
CA GLY A 560 12.04 22.49 -13.72
C GLY A 560 11.48 21.87 -12.46
N PHE A 561 12.30 21.10 -11.73
CA PHE A 561 12.00 20.72 -10.36
C PHE A 561 13.01 21.32 -9.40
N ARG A 562 12.48 22.02 -8.40
CA ARG A 562 13.22 22.52 -7.25
C ARG A 562 13.49 21.36 -6.27
N PRO A 563 14.53 21.44 -5.43
CA PRO A 563 14.82 20.43 -4.41
C PRO A 563 13.57 20.13 -3.58
N SER A 564 13.39 18.87 -3.14
CA SER A 564 12.30 18.53 -2.22
C SER A 564 12.34 19.48 -1.02
N ALA A 565 11.19 19.83 -0.46
CA ALA A 565 11.07 20.78 0.65
C ALA A 565 11.71 20.28 1.96
N ASN A 566 12.55 19.24 1.93
CA ASN A 566 13.35 18.79 3.07
C ASN A 566 12.49 18.14 4.18
N SER A 567 11.43 17.45 3.78
CA SER A 567 10.49 16.76 4.68
C SER A 567 11.08 15.44 5.19
N GLU A 568 10.83 15.14 6.46
CA GLU A 568 11.09 13.85 7.07
C GLU A 568 10.23 12.77 6.40
N SER A 569 10.84 11.68 5.93
CA SER A 569 10.13 10.56 5.29
C SER A 569 10.62 9.23 5.86
N ASP A 570 9.68 8.35 6.22
CA ASP A 570 10.01 6.97 6.56
C ASP A 570 10.21 6.16 5.28
N LEU A 571 11.47 5.80 5.00
CA LEU A 571 11.85 5.00 3.86
C LEU A 571 11.84 3.53 4.24
N PHE A 572 10.96 2.74 3.62
CA PHE A 572 11.02 1.28 3.77
C PHE A 572 12.24 0.72 3.04
N ILE A 573 13.16 0.12 3.78
CA ILE A 573 14.34 -0.55 3.22
C ILE A 573 13.99 -2.02 3.06
N GLU A 574 13.52 -2.37 1.86
CA GLU A 574 13.05 -3.71 1.59
C GLU A 574 14.21 -4.70 1.57
N ALA A 575 14.12 -5.72 2.42
CA ALA A 575 15.00 -6.88 2.39
C ALA A 575 14.40 -7.96 1.50
N PHE A 576 14.87 -8.04 0.25
CA PHE A 576 14.38 -9.01 -0.73
C PHE A 576 15.29 -10.25 -0.76
N CYS A 577 14.76 -11.37 -1.24
CA CYS A 577 15.53 -12.55 -1.64
C CYS A 577 14.94 -13.15 -2.91
N GLY A 578 15.73 -13.94 -3.65
CA GLY A 578 15.27 -14.63 -4.85
C GLY A 578 14.37 -15.84 -4.58
N ASN A 579 14.22 -16.29 -3.33
CA ASN A 579 13.41 -17.46 -2.97
C ASN A 579 12.64 -17.32 -1.65
N ARG A 580 12.43 -16.09 -1.16
CA ARG A 580 11.68 -15.79 0.07
C ARG A 580 10.85 -14.54 -0.12
N ARG A 581 9.69 -14.47 0.55
CA ARG A 581 9.01 -13.18 0.73
C ARG A 581 9.92 -12.20 1.46
N SER A 582 9.86 -10.93 1.03
CA SER A 582 10.60 -9.83 1.65
C SER A 582 10.19 -9.64 3.11
N ALA A 583 11.01 -8.99 3.93
CA ALA A 583 10.60 -8.58 5.28
C ALA A 583 9.29 -7.76 5.24
N GLU A 584 8.35 -7.94 6.18
CA GLU A 584 7.21 -7.01 6.29
C GLU A 584 7.73 -5.68 6.78
N TYR A 585 7.19 -4.61 6.23
CA TYR A 585 7.40 -3.28 6.79
C TYR A 585 6.98 -3.25 8.25
N THR A 586 7.85 -2.67 9.08
CA THR A 586 7.58 -2.37 10.47
C THR A 586 8.23 -1.04 10.78
N LEU A 587 7.39 -0.01 10.94
CA LEU A 587 7.81 1.35 11.23
C LEU A 587 8.75 1.38 12.44
N GLY A 588 9.93 1.97 12.27
CA GLY A 588 10.94 2.11 13.31
C GLY A 588 11.75 0.84 13.62
N LEU A 589 11.56 -0.23 12.83
CA LEU A 589 12.40 -1.43 12.89
C LEU A 589 13.22 -1.62 11.61
N ASN A 590 12.55 -1.64 10.45
CA ASN A 590 13.19 -1.81 9.15
C ASN A 590 12.87 -0.67 8.16
N SER A 591 12.44 0.47 8.71
CA SER A 591 12.36 1.73 8.02
C SER A 591 13.50 2.66 8.46
N LEU A 592 13.92 3.54 7.55
CA LEU A 592 14.81 4.65 7.83
C LEU A 592 14.01 5.95 7.75
N THR A 593 13.82 6.62 8.88
CA THR A 593 13.38 8.01 8.91
C THR A 593 14.51 8.88 8.34
N PHE A 594 14.35 9.29 7.09
CA PHE A 594 15.35 10.05 6.36
C PHE A 594 14.90 11.49 6.25
N ARG A 595 15.82 12.40 6.58
CA ARG A 595 15.67 13.83 6.39
C ARG A 595 16.89 14.36 5.65
N SER A 596 16.64 15.25 4.71
CA SER A 596 17.71 15.95 4.00
C SER A 596 17.39 17.42 3.93
N THR A 597 18.31 18.30 4.28
CA THR A 597 18.10 19.76 4.30
C THR A 597 19.21 20.52 3.57
N ALA A 598 18.90 21.67 2.97
CA ALA A 598 19.91 22.51 2.32
C ALA A 598 20.93 23.10 3.31
N ALA A 599 20.46 23.54 4.49
CA ALA A 599 21.31 24.15 5.53
C ALA A 599 22.16 23.12 6.31
N GLY A 600 21.79 21.84 6.24
CA GLY A 600 22.26 20.83 7.17
C GLY A 600 21.65 21.00 8.57
N SER A 601 21.58 19.91 9.32
CA SER A 601 21.12 19.88 10.72
C SER A 601 22.11 19.08 11.56
N ALA A 602 21.82 18.91 12.86
CA ALA A 602 22.40 17.80 13.59
C ALA A 602 22.08 16.46 12.88
N ASP A 603 23.00 15.50 12.93
CA ASP A 603 22.82 14.14 12.42
C ASP A 603 23.32 13.16 13.49
N ILE A 604 22.39 12.63 14.26
CA ILE A 604 22.69 11.88 15.48
C ILE A 604 22.65 10.39 15.18
N VAL A 605 23.83 9.79 15.11
CA VAL A 605 23.98 8.33 15.08
C VAL A 605 23.88 7.81 16.50
N ALA A 606 22.77 7.14 16.82
CA ALA A 606 22.49 6.59 18.14
C ALA A 606 22.63 5.07 18.18
N LEU A 607 23.31 4.58 19.21
CA LEU A 607 23.50 3.16 19.48
C LEU A 607 23.01 2.82 20.87
N ALA A 608 22.08 1.87 20.97
CA ALA A 608 21.61 1.35 22.24
C ALA A 608 22.45 0.14 22.68
N ALA A 609 22.70 0.04 23.98
CA ALA A 609 23.31 -1.12 24.61
C ALA A 609 22.42 -1.62 25.75
N THR A 610 22.05 -2.90 25.69
CA THR A 610 21.28 -3.59 26.71
C THR A 610 22.16 -4.39 27.64
N LEU A 611 21.58 -4.93 28.71
CA LEU A 611 22.32 -5.81 29.62
C LEU A 611 22.82 -7.05 28.88
N PRO A 612 24.07 -7.50 29.10
CA PRO A 612 24.65 -8.66 28.39
C PRO A 612 23.85 -9.96 28.52
N ALA A 613 23.10 -10.12 29.62
CA ALA A 613 22.20 -11.26 29.82
C ALA A 613 21.00 -11.28 28.86
N ASN A 614 20.65 -10.12 28.27
CA ASN A 614 19.47 -9.90 27.45
C ASN A 614 19.83 -9.03 26.22
N PRO A 615 20.68 -9.52 25.31
CA PRO A 615 21.12 -8.73 24.15
C PRO A 615 19.92 -8.34 23.28
N GLY A 616 19.79 -7.04 22.97
CA GLY A 616 18.70 -6.48 22.17
C GLY A 616 17.37 -6.29 22.91
N TRP A 617 17.31 -6.64 24.21
CA TRP A 617 16.11 -6.54 25.03
C TRP A 617 16.29 -5.66 26.26
N VAL A 618 15.27 -4.86 26.54
CA VAL A 618 15.02 -4.36 27.89
C VAL A 618 13.96 -5.26 28.54
N ILE A 619 14.36 -5.92 29.63
CA ILE A 619 13.47 -6.78 30.42
C ILE A 619 12.88 -5.95 31.56
N VAL A 620 11.57 -5.84 31.59
CA VAL A 620 10.82 -5.13 32.65
C VAL A 620 10.35 -6.16 33.68
N PRO A 621 10.79 -6.09 34.95
CA PRO A 621 10.32 -7.00 35.98
C PRO A 621 8.80 -6.89 36.21
N THR A 622 8.16 -8.01 36.50
CA THR A 622 6.73 -8.06 36.90
C THR A 622 6.54 -8.04 38.41
N THR A 623 7.65 -8.08 39.15
CA THR A 623 7.71 -8.00 40.62
C THR A 623 8.77 -6.97 41.05
N GLY A 624 8.67 -6.46 42.29
CA GLY A 624 9.67 -5.56 42.85
C GLY A 624 9.57 -4.12 42.32
N ASN A 625 10.66 -3.61 41.73
CA ASN A 625 10.74 -2.19 41.34
C ASN A 625 10.11 -1.88 39.97
N PHE A 626 9.79 -2.91 39.18
CA PHE A 626 9.22 -2.83 37.83
C PHE A 626 10.03 -1.98 36.84
N VAL A 627 11.36 -1.87 37.00
CA VAL A 627 12.19 -1.04 36.12
C VAL A 627 13.13 -1.91 35.29
N GLY A 628 12.97 -1.86 33.97
CA GLY A 628 13.98 -2.29 33.00
C GLY A 628 14.92 -1.12 32.65
N VAL A 629 16.18 -1.42 32.33
CA VAL A 629 17.18 -0.38 31.98
C VAL A 629 17.98 -0.74 30.74
N PHE A 630 18.39 0.27 29.99
CA PHE A 630 19.40 0.19 28.94
C PHE A 630 20.11 1.54 28.81
N SER A 631 21.17 1.59 28.00
CA SER A 631 21.93 2.81 27.76
C SER A 631 21.95 3.17 26.27
N VAL A 632 22.14 4.44 25.96
CA VAL A 632 22.31 4.94 24.59
C VAL A 632 23.57 5.79 24.53
N ALA A 633 24.40 5.55 23.52
CA ALA A 633 25.51 6.42 23.15
C ALA A 633 25.21 7.09 21.81
N ILE A 634 25.63 8.33 21.64
CA ILE A 634 25.45 9.08 20.39
C ILE A 634 26.75 9.66 19.87
N SER A 635 26.79 9.85 18.56
CA SER A 635 27.76 10.70 17.86
C SER A 635 27.02 11.64 16.90
N ASN A 636 27.33 12.93 16.95
CA ASN A 636 26.81 13.91 16.01
C ASN A 636 27.75 14.04 14.81
N VAL A 637 27.35 13.50 13.66
CA VAL A 637 28.11 13.57 12.41
C VAL A 637 27.68 14.73 11.50
N GLY A 638 26.71 15.54 11.98
CA GLY A 638 26.23 16.75 11.31
C GLY A 638 26.68 18.03 11.99
N ASN A 639 25.88 19.08 11.84
CA ASN A 639 26.12 20.39 12.45
C ASN A 639 25.91 20.33 13.97
N ALA A 640 26.55 21.24 14.70
CA ALA A 640 26.27 21.41 16.13
C ALA A 640 24.80 21.82 16.33
N GLY A 641 24.15 21.25 17.34
CA GLY A 641 22.72 21.46 17.57
C GLY A 641 22.32 21.33 19.04
N ASN A 642 21.18 21.93 19.37
CA ASN A 642 20.52 21.75 20.66
C ASN A 642 19.39 20.73 20.49
N LEU A 643 19.54 19.61 21.17
CA LEU A 643 18.67 18.45 21.01
C LEU A 643 17.69 18.33 22.15
N VAL A 644 16.45 18.00 21.82
CA VAL A 644 15.49 17.40 22.76
C VAL A 644 15.60 15.89 22.62
N VAL A 645 15.95 15.22 23.73
CA VAL A 645 16.04 13.77 23.80
C VAL A 645 14.82 13.25 24.54
N SER A 646 14.12 12.28 23.97
CA SER A 646 12.93 11.66 24.55
C SER A 646 12.94 10.14 24.36
N ALA A 647 12.04 9.45 25.05
CA ALA A 647 11.79 8.04 24.80
C ALA A 647 10.28 7.71 24.82
N ASP A 648 9.84 6.83 23.92
CA ASP A 648 8.44 6.45 23.73
C ASP A 648 8.30 5.00 23.24
N THR A 649 7.06 4.53 23.12
CA THR A 649 6.69 3.20 22.66
C THR A 649 6.27 3.16 21.19
N GLY A 650 6.55 4.21 20.41
CA GLY A 650 6.13 4.33 19.02
C GLY A 650 4.61 4.45 18.85
N GLY A 651 3.91 5.00 19.85
CA GLY A 651 2.45 5.12 19.87
C GLY A 651 1.70 3.85 20.31
N ARG A 652 2.41 2.76 20.63
CA ARG A 652 1.78 1.52 21.11
C ARG A 652 1.43 1.61 22.59
N THR A 653 0.21 1.25 22.94
CA THR A 653 -0.22 1.08 24.34
C THR A 653 0.39 -0.21 24.90
N LEU A 654 1.36 -0.06 25.81
CA LEU A 654 2.02 -1.16 26.50
C LEU A 654 1.80 -1.06 28.00
N ALA A 655 2.08 -2.15 28.74
CA ALA A 655 2.03 -2.19 30.20
C ALA A 655 3.20 -1.40 30.86
N ILE A 656 3.45 -0.18 30.40
CA ILE A 656 4.51 0.75 30.80
C ILE A 656 3.84 2.02 31.35
N ASN A 657 4.21 2.41 32.57
CA ASN A 657 3.72 3.62 33.23
C ASN A 657 4.41 4.88 32.70
N ASN A 658 5.74 4.85 32.64
CA ASN A 658 6.54 5.95 32.11
C ASN A 658 7.92 5.45 31.66
N ILE A 659 8.61 6.29 30.88
CA ILE A 659 9.99 6.10 30.46
C ILE A 659 10.75 7.37 30.85
N GLU A 660 11.85 7.20 31.56
CA GLU A 660 12.67 8.30 32.06
C GLU A 660 14.09 8.19 31.48
N ILE A 661 14.70 9.32 31.13
CA ILE A 661 16.04 9.43 30.56
C ILE A 661 16.87 10.47 31.33
N CYS A 662 18.19 10.23 31.41
CA CYS A 662 19.18 11.17 31.92
C CYS A 662 20.47 11.06 31.08
N PRO A 663 21.19 12.17 30.79
CA PRO A 663 22.56 12.10 30.32
C PRO A 663 23.45 11.50 31.42
N THR A 664 24.48 10.77 31.04
CA THR A 664 25.41 10.13 31.97
C THR A 664 26.83 10.63 31.80
N ASP A 665 27.59 10.59 32.89
CA ASP A 665 29.05 10.76 32.85
C ASP A 665 29.75 9.47 32.37
N ALA A 666 31.09 9.50 32.32
CA ALA A 666 31.90 8.35 31.93
C ALA A 666 31.77 7.14 32.89
N GLY A 667 31.25 7.35 34.11
CA GLY A 667 30.95 6.29 35.08
C GLY A 667 29.54 5.71 34.92
N GLY A 668 28.72 6.25 34.02
CA GLY A 668 27.32 5.85 33.85
C GLY A 668 26.35 6.48 34.86
N PHE A 669 26.80 7.45 35.65
CA PHE A 669 25.93 8.14 36.60
C PHE A 669 25.15 9.27 35.90
N CYS A 670 23.86 9.39 36.19
CA CYS A 670 23.05 10.50 35.71
C CYS A 670 23.66 11.84 36.15
N THR A 671 23.93 12.74 35.22
CA THR A 671 24.42 14.10 35.50
C THR A 671 23.29 15.09 35.74
N THR A 672 22.07 14.73 35.34
CA THR A 672 20.82 15.46 35.63
C THR A 672 19.78 14.52 36.25
N PRO A 673 18.75 15.04 36.95
CA PRO A 673 17.61 14.23 37.34
C PRO A 673 16.96 13.54 36.13
N ARG A 674 16.46 12.32 36.35
CA ARG A 674 15.71 11.59 35.33
C ARG A 674 14.43 12.35 34.99
N ALA A 675 14.09 12.41 33.70
CA ALA A 675 12.90 13.09 33.22
C ALA A 675 12.40 12.41 31.93
N ALA A 676 11.17 12.73 31.50
CA ALA A 676 10.64 12.23 30.22
C ALA A 676 11.40 12.79 29.01
N THR A 677 11.94 14.01 29.14
CA THR A 677 12.76 14.65 28.10
C THR A 677 13.99 15.33 28.71
N GLN A 678 15.06 15.44 27.92
CA GLN A 678 16.30 16.11 28.30
C GLN A 678 16.75 17.06 27.17
N ASN A 679 17.26 18.23 27.53
CA ASN A 679 17.88 19.15 26.58
C ASN A 679 19.39 18.98 26.62
N VAL A 680 20.01 18.69 25.47
CA VAL A 680 21.46 18.48 25.38
C VAL A 680 22.01 19.24 24.19
N ALA A 681 23.00 20.09 24.44
CA ALA A 681 23.81 20.70 23.38
C ALA A 681 24.89 19.71 22.94
N VAL A 682 24.95 19.39 21.65
CA VAL A 682 25.97 18.49 21.10
C VAL A 682 26.69 19.19 19.96
N GLY A 683 28.00 19.38 20.11
CA GLY A 683 28.84 19.96 19.05
C GLY A 683 28.91 19.06 17.82
N ALA A 684 29.38 19.60 16.70
CA ALA A 684 29.76 18.79 15.54
C ALA A 684 30.88 17.81 15.95
N ASN A 685 30.76 16.54 15.57
CA ASN A 685 31.60 15.43 16.04
C ASN A 685 31.54 15.18 17.56
N GLY A 686 30.55 15.78 18.25
CA GLY A 686 30.33 15.60 19.67
C GLY A 686 29.71 14.25 20.00
N THR A 687 29.96 13.76 21.21
CA THR A 687 29.37 12.53 21.74
C THR A 687 28.66 12.77 23.06
N ALA A 688 27.68 11.93 23.37
CA ALA A 688 27.03 11.89 24.68
C ALA A 688 26.51 10.49 24.99
N THR A 689 26.24 10.23 26.26
CA THR A 689 25.70 8.95 26.75
C THR A 689 24.48 9.19 27.64
N PHE A 690 23.55 8.26 27.63
CA PHE A 690 22.28 8.34 28.35
C PHE A 690 21.95 7.02 29.04
N GLY A 691 21.34 7.11 30.21
CA GLY A 691 20.66 6.01 30.89
C GLY A 691 19.16 6.11 30.65
N VAL A 692 18.53 5.01 30.25
CA VAL A 692 17.09 4.93 29.97
C VAL A 692 16.45 3.93 30.93
N PHE A 693 15.34 4.35 31.55
CA PHE A 693 14.64 3.62 32.60
C PHE A 693 13.19 3.42 32.18
N VAL A 694 12.81 2.17 31.94
CA VAL A 694 11.47 1.77 31.46
C VAL A 694 10.70 1.21 32.63
N ARG A 695 9.66 1.91 33.09
CA ARG A 695 8.88 1.50 34.26
C ARG A 695 7.60 0.81 33.85
N GLY A 696 7.49 -0.47 34.18
CA GLY A 696 6.29 -1.27 34.01
C GLY A 696 5.16 -0.89 34.97
N THR A 697 3.98 -1.43 34.67
CA THR A 697 2.79 -1.42 35.54
C THR A 697 2.75 -2.62 36.49
N GLY A 698 3.61 -3.63 36.26
CA GLY A 698 3.53 -4.96 36.87
C GLY A 698 2.74 -5.97 36.03
N ALA A 699 2.01 -5.53 35.01
CA ALA A 699 1.36 -6.42 34.04
C ALA A 699 2.35 -6.90 32.95
N ALA A 700 2.02 -8.04 32.34
CA ALA A 700 2.88 -8.68 31.33
C ALA A 700 3.00 -7.85 30.04
N ILE A 701 4.21 -7.82 29.46
CA ILE A 701 4.46 -7.29 28.12
C ILE A 701 4.86 -8.48 27.25
N ALA A 702 4.04 -8.78 26.24
CA ALA A 702 4.23 -9.93 25.38
C ALA A 702 5.57 -9.91 24.62
N ASN A 703 6.08 -11.10 24.29
CA ASN A 703 7.28 -11.26 23.47
C ASN A 703 6.96 -11.01 21.99
N ASP A 704 7.05 -9.75 21.58
CA ASP A 704 6.81 -9.29 20.21
C ASP A 704 7.89 -8.28 19.82
N PRO A 705 9.12 -8.72 19.49
CA PRO A 705 10.25 -7.82 19.24
C PRO A 705 10.06 -6.92 18.02
N ALA A 706 9.14 -7.29 17.12
CA ALA A 706 8.82 -6.49 15.96
C ALA A 706 8.12 -5.19 16.39
N ARG A 707 7.15 -5.29 17.30
CA ARG A 707 6.23 -4.18 17.60
C ARG A 707 6.30 -3.66 19.04
N ASN A 708 6.74 -4.47 20.02
CA ASN A 708 6.98 -4.03 21.40
C ASN A 708 8.40 -3.48 21.53
N ARG A 709 8.55 -2.17 21.36
CA ARG A 709 9.86 -1.50 21.38
C ARG A 709 9.80 -0.21 22.19
N VAL A 710 10.96 0.16 22.75
CA VAL A 710 11.20 1.49 23.31
C VAL A 710 12.14 2.22 22.36
N PHE A 711 11.68 3.37 21.86
CA PHE A 711 12.42 4.27 21.00
C PHE A 711 13.07 5.35 21.84
N VAL A 712 14.30 5.73 21.50
CA VAL A 712 14.96 6.93 22.01
C VAL A 712 15.17 7.86 20.84
N ARG A 713 14.59 9.06 20.91
CA ARG A 713 14.53 10.03 19.82
C ARG A 713 15.33 11.27 20.16
N PHE A 714 15.95 11.84 19.13
CA PHE A 714 16.68 13.09 19.18
C PHE A 714 16.04 14.04 18.18
N ALA A 715 15.56 15.18 18.66
CA ALA A 715 14.90 16.18 17.84
C ALA A 715 15.58 17.55 17.93
N GLU A 716 15.67 18.26 16.80
CA GLU A 716 16.15 19.64 16.71
C GLU A 716 15.03 20.54 16.19
N GLY A 717 14.59 21.49 17.02
CA GLY A 717 13.45 22.34 16.68
C GLY A 717 12.17 21.57 16.35
N GLY A 718 11.99 20.40 16.97
CA GLY A 718 10.85 19.50 16.74
C GLY A 718 11.03 18.47 15.62
N ASN A 719 12.09 18.57 14.81
CA ASN A 719 12.34 17.65 13.70
C ASN A 719 13.22 16.48 14.11
N ALA A 720 12.97 15.26 13.62
CA ALA A 720 13.85 14.13 13.93
C ALA A 720 15.24 14.32 13.31
N VAL A 721 16.27 14.13 14.14
CA VAL A 721 17.69 14.19 13.73
C VAL A 721 18.48 12.95 14.13
N GLY A 722 17.88 12.04 14.89
CA GLY A 722 18.42 10.72 15.18
C GLY A 722 17.48 9.91 16.05
N ALA A 723 17.61 8.59 15.99
CA ALA A 723 16.89 7.69 16.89
C ALA A 723 17.51 6.28 16.91
N THR A 724 17.19 5.55 17.97
CA THR A 724 17.49 4.13 18.14
C THR A 724 16.33 3.45 18.86
N SER A 725 16.28 2.11 18.86
CA SER A 725 15.24 1.38 19.57
C SER A 725 15.72 0.04 20.11
N VAL A 726 15.07 -0.41 21.19
CA VAL A 726 15.33 -1.70 21.85
C VAL A 726 13.99 -2.43 22.01
N ALA A 727 13.97 -3.75 21.82
CA ALA A 727 12.77 -4.54 22.06
C ALA A 727 12.47 -4.62 23.56
N VAL A 728 11.19 -4.56 23.94
CA VAL A 728 10.75 -4.61 25.35
C VAL A 728 9.82 -5.79 25.58
N ARG A 729 10.05 -6.50 26.68
CA ARG A 729 9.15 -7.54 27.20
C ARG A 729 9.27 -7.62 28.72
N THR A 730 8.36 -8.35 29.34
CA THR A 730 8.54 -8.78 30.72
C THR A 730 9.43 -10.03 30.81
N GLU A 731 9.91 -10.31 32.02
CA GLU A 731 10.75 -11.48 32.35
C GLU A 731 10.12 -12.83 31.98
#